data_AF-A0A7J6GIU2-F1
#
_entry.id   AF-A0A7J6GIU2-F1
#
_cell.length_a   1.000
_cell.length_b   1.000
_cell.length_c   1.000
_cell.angle_alpha   90.00
_cell.angle_beta   90.00
_cell.angle_gamma   90.00
#
_symmetry.space_group_name_H-M   'P 1'
#
loop_
_entity.id
_entity.type
_entity.pdbx_description
1 polymer ?
#
loop_
_entity_poly.entity_id
_entity_poly.type
_entity_poly.pdbx_seq_one_letter_code
_entity_poly.pdbx_strand_id
1 'polypeptide(L)'
;MAAETHKDELIWVPKEVEEERARVDIYKYIFGFVEMAVVKCAIELGIADAIESHGRPMSLLELSSALGCAAPALHRIMRFLVNRKLFKEIRKENVQDSEQPSLYAQTALSRLLLRSGEKSMATFVLMESSPPMLAPWHGLSARVKTEVTSLAPSPFEVANGKDLWSYCEANPHHSQLFNESMACNARVTVEAILEGCSDVFDGISSIVDVGGGNGTALRMLVRACPWIRGINFDLPHVVSVVLKSEGVEHVGGDMFKFVPKADATFLMSVLHDWEDDECIQILKKCREAIPGDKGKVIMVECVIEENNNTVEEKHEELELKDVGLFLDMVMIAHTNKGKERTLEEWAYVLGQAGFNRYNIRTINAMYCTMAAETHKDELIWIPKEDEEERARVDIYKYIFGFVEMAVVKCAIELGIADAIESHGRPMSLLELSSALGCAAPALLRIMRFLTNRKLFKEIRINENVQDSEQPSLYAQTALSRLILRSGEKSMATFVLMESSPPMLAPWHGLSARIKTEVDDSSGPSPFEVANGKDVWSYAAANPGHSQLINEAMACNARVTVAAILDGCLDVFDGIGTIVDVGGGNGTALRMLVRACPWIRGINFDLPHVVSVALKSEGVEHVGGDMFKFVPKADAAFLMSVLHDWEDDECIQILKKCREAIPGDKGKVIMVECVIEENNNNVEEKHEELELKDVGLFLDMVMIAHTNKGKERTLEEWAYVLAQAGGQDNAAIADKDKLPQATTQVDVTGDGETAEVGTLHNIEKKKHRGDQPVDEVEFYELDPESYKVLIMDGIQEGDHHDELTLRLNEKEEEERARIDIYKYVFGFVEMAVVKCAIELGIADTIESHGRPISLLDLSSALSCNPHNLHRIMRFLVNRRIFKEIKNDTVNDKGCLYVQTSLSRLLIKSGERSMASFVLMESSNPMLAPWHGLSARVKAEATDALTPFEAANGVDVWSYAAANPDHSQLINEAMACNARVTVAAILNGCLDVFDGVGSIVDVGGGNGTTLQLLVKGCPWINQGINFDLPHVVSVALKSDGVVHVGGDMFDSVPKADAAFLMCKEAIPEKGKVIIVESVIENNKLEENVMKKELELKDVGLFLDMTMMAHTNKGKERSLDEWVYVLHQA
;
A
#
# COMPACT_ATOMS: atom_id res chain seq x y z
N MET A 1 2.10 -41.46 -6.24
CA MET A 1 0.84 -40.85 -6.72
C MET A 1 0.27 -40.11 -5.52
N ALA A 2 0.05 -38.79 -5.56
CA ALA A 2 0.39 -37.80 -6.60
C ALA A 2 0.80 -36.49 -5.87
N ALA A 3 1.86 -35.81 -6.31
CA ALA A 3 1.79 -34.60 -7.15
C ALA A 3 1.20 -33.38 -6.41
N GLU A 4 2.07 -32.50 -5.94
CA GLU A 4 1.75 -31.18 -5.38
C GLU A 4 1.59 -30.10 -6.47
N THR A 5 0.88 -29.02 -6.13
CA THR A 5 0.93 -27.69 -6.78
C THR A 5 0.74 -26.62 -5.70
N HIS A 6 1.35 -25.45 -5.87
CA HIS A 6 1.68 -24.53 -4.77
C HIS A 6 0.60 -23.52 -4.34
N LYS A 7 0.91 -22.81 -3.25
CA LYS A 7 0.16 -21.78 -2.52
C LYS A 7 0.99 -20.47 -2.58
N ASP A 8 0.36 -19.32 -2.36
CA ASP A 8 1.05 -18.03 -2.17
C ASP A 8 0.43 -17.22 -1.02
N GLU A 9 1.28 -16.86 -0.05
CA GLU A 9 1.16 -15.82 1.00
C GLU A 9 2.58 -15.28 1.26
N LEU A 10 2.74 -14.14 1.94
CA LEU A 10 4.07 -13.59 2.26
C LEU A 10 4.31 -13.41 3.77
N ILE A 11 5.59 -13.43 4.15
CA ILE A 11 6.05 -13.97 5.44
C ILE A 11 7.15 -13.07 6.04
N TRP A 12 7.04 -12.73 7.32
CA TRP A 12 8.11 -12.05 8.08
C TRP A 12 9.13 -13.04 8.67
N VAL A 13 10.33 -12.56 9.00
CA VAL A 13 11.49 -13.43 9.34
C VAL A 13 12.20 -12.91 10.61
N PRO A 14 12.27 -13.68 11.71
CA PRO A 14 12.90 -13.27 12.97
C PRO A 14 14.40 -12.95 12.86
N LYS A 15 14.95 -12.15 13.78
CA LYS A 15 16.32 -11.61 13.66
C LYS A 15 17.44 -12.65 13.73
N GLU A 16 17.32 -13.75 14.47
CA GLU A 16 18.27 -14.86 14.37
C GLU A 16 18.23 -15.50 12.97
N VAL A 17 17.04 -15.63 12.39
CA VAL A 17 16.85 -16.17 11.04
C VAL A 17 17.31 -15.17 9.98
N GLU A 18 17.16 -13.86 10.22
CA GLU A 18 17.74 -12.78 9.43
C GLU A 18 19.28 -12.80 9.50
N GLU A 19 19.86 -12.96 10.68
CA GLU A 19 21.31 -13.09 10.88
C GLU A 19 21.87 -14.38 10.29
N GLU A 20 21.20 -15.52 10.45
CA GLU A 20 21.63 -16.78 9.83
C GLU A 20 21.45 -16.74 8.32
N ARG A 21 20.34 -16.16 7.82
CA ARG A 21 20.18 -15.86 6.39
C ARG A 21 21.28 -14.92 5.92
N ALA A 22 21.66 -13.87 6.66
CA ALA A 22 22.74 -12.96 6.29
C ALA A 22 24.13 -13.63 6.35
N ARG A 23 24.38 -14.50 7.33
CA ARG A 23 25.60 -15.34 7.43
C ARG A 23 25.70 -16.35 6.29
N VAL A 24 24.58 -16.78 5.71
CA VAL A 24 24.54 -17.62 4.49
C VAL A 24 24.61 -16.77 3.21
N ASP A 25 23.91 -15.65 3.18
CA ASP A 25 23.73 -14.80 2.00
C ASP A 25 24.94 -13.90 1.74
N ILE A 26 25.73 -13.55 2.76
CA ILE A 26 27.05 -12.97 2.55
C ILE A 26 27.96 -13.89 1.72
N TYR A 27 27.78 -15.21 1.79
CA TYR A 27 28.48 -16.14 0.89
C TYR A 27 27.93 -16.13 -0.55
N LYS A 28 26.67 -15.74 -0.79
CA LYS A 28 26.17 -15.45 -2.16
C LYS A 28 26.96 -14.28 -2.76
N TYR A 29 27.21 -13.22 -1.98
CA TYR A 29 27.99 -12.07 -2.46
C TYR A 29 29.50 -12.38 -2.56
N ILE A 30 30.11 -13.02 -1.55
CA ILE A 30 31.54 -13.39 -1.54
C ILE A 30 31.88 -14.33 -2.72
N PHE A 31 30.98 -15.24 -3.11
CA PHE A 31 31.20 -16.22 -4.17
C PHE A 31 30.36 -15.99 -5.43
N GLY A 32 29.68 -14.86 -5.60
CA GLY A 32 28.73 -14.64 -6.70
C GLY A 32 29.32 -14.82 -8.09
N PHE A 33 30.60 -14.44 -8.27
CA PHE A 33 31.35 -14.64 -9.52
C PHE A 33 31.48 -16.11 -9.96
N VAL A 34 31.33 -17.08 -9.03
CA VAL A 34 31.47 -18.52 -9.31
C VAL A 34 30.40 -19.00 -10.28
N GLU A 35 29.20 -18.43 -10.25
CA GLU A 35 28.11 -18.86 -11.14
C GLU A 35 28.42 -18.49 -12.59
N MET A 36 28.69 -17.22 -12.86
CA MET A 36 29.15 -16.75 -14.16
C MET A 36 30.38 -17.56 -14.65
N ALA A 37 31.36 -17.82 -13.79
CA ALA A 37 32.55 -18.59 -14.15
C ALA A 37 32.25 -20.06 -14.50
N VAL A 38 31.32 -20.71 -13.80
CA VAL A 38 30.91 -22.10 -14.07
C VAL A 38 29.99 -22.21 -15.29
N VAL A 39 29.10 -21.22 -15.51
CA VAL A 39 28.28 -21.14 -16.73
C VAL A 39 29.14 -20.88 -17.97
N LYS A 40 30.09 -19.94 -17.87
CA LYS A 40 31.12 -19.74 -18.90
C LYS A 40 31.86 -21.04 -19.22
N CYS A 41 32.34 -21.75 -18.20
CA CYS A 41 33.01 -23.04 -18.37
C CYS A 41 32.11 -24.09 -19.05
N ALA A 42 30.79 -24.10 -18.77
CA ALA A 42 29.84 -24.99 -19.44
C ALA A 42 29.71 -24.70 -20.94
N ILE A 43 29.70 -23.41 -21.33
CA ILE A 43 29.71 -22.96 -22.74
C ILE A 43 31.06 -23.29 -23.39
N GLU A 44 32.19 -22.97 -22.73
CA GLU A 44 33.56 -23.20 -23.23
C GLU A 44 33.92 -24.68 -23.37
N LEU A 45 33.30 -25.57 -22.59
CA LEU A 45 33.36 -27.02 -22.79
C LEU A 45 32.35 -27.52 -23.83
N GLY A 46 31.17 -26.89 -23.94
CA GLY A 46 30.10 -27.29 -24.87
C GLY A 46 29.18 -28.36 -24.28
N ILE A 47 28.89 -28.25 -22.97
CA ILE A 47 28.11 -29.26 -22.22
C ILE A 47 26.69 -29.38 -22.77
N ALA A 48 26.05 -28.25 -23.08
CA ALA A 48 24.73 -28.21 -23.70
C ALA A 48 24.76 -28.88 -25.09
N ASP A 49 25.70 -28.46 -25.93
CA ASP A 49 25.85 -28.91 -27.31
C ASP A 49 26.09 -30.42 -27.40
N ALA A 50 26.88 -30.98 -26.47
CA ALA A 50 27.14 -32.41 -26.39
C ALA A 50 25.88 -33.23 -26.05
N ILE A 51 25.09 -32.79 -25.06
CA ILE A 51 23.88 -33.51 -24.64
C ILE A 51 22.77 -33.37 -25.71
N GLU A 52 22.62 -32.20 -26.32
CA GLU A 52 21.64 -31.97 -27.40
C GLU A 52 22.01 -32.79 -28.65
N SER A 53 23.28 -32.76 -29.09
CA SER A 53 23.76 -33.53 -30.25
C SER A 53 23.66 -35.05 -30.06
N HIS A 54 23.70 -35.52 -28.81
CA HIS A 54 23.55 -36.92 -28.45
C HIS A 54 22.08 -37.39 -28.38
N GLY A 55 21.12 -36.44 -28.35
CA GLY A 55 19.67 -36.71 -28.43
C GLY A 55 19.06 -37.48 -27.25
N ARG A 56 19.85 -37.81 -26.23
CA ARG A 56 19.40 -38.47 -24.99
C ARG A 56 20.30 -38.10 -23.80
N PRO A 57 19.82 -38.29 -22.56
CA PRO A 57 20.64 -38.10 -21.37
C PRO A 57 21.95 -38.91 -21.39
N MET A 58 23.03 -38.27 -20.92
CA MET A 58 24.41 -38.79 -20.94
C MET A 58 24.90 -39.10 -19.54
N SER A 59 25.45 -40.29 -19.31
CA SER A 59 26.20 -40.56 -18.08
C SER A 59 27.43 -39.65 -17.98
N LEU A 60 27.94 -39.46 -16.75
CA LEU A 60 29.18 -38.72 -16.51
C LEU A 60 30.34 -39.18 -17.42
N LEU A 61 30.44 -40.49 -17.69
CA LEU A 61 31.50 -41.06 -18.50
C LEU A 61 31.30 -40.82 -20.01
N GLU A 62 30.06 -40.92 -20.51
CA GLU A 62 29.73 -40.55 -21.89
C GLU A 62 30.00 -39.06 -22.13
N LEU A 63 29.58 -38.20 -21.21
CA LEU A 63 29.77 -36.75 -21.28
C LEU A 63 31.25 -36.35 -21.18
N SER A 64 32.00 -36.95 -20.23
CA SER A 64 33.46 -36.79 -20.10
C SER A 64 34.21 -37.21 -21.37
N SER A 65 33.76 -38.29 -22.02
CA SER A 65 34.35 -38.78 -23.27
C SER A 65 34.04 -37.88 -24.46
N ALA A 66 32.82 -37.35 -24.55
CA ALA A 66 32.41 -36.44 -25.63
C ALA A 66 33.06 -35.05 -25.52
N LEU A 67 33.24 -34.54 -24.31
CA LEU A 67 33.88 -33.24 -24.03
C LEU A 67 35.41 -33.31 -23.94
N GLY A 68 35.99 -34.52 -23.93
CA GLY A 68 37.44 -34.74 -23.78
C GLY A 68 38.03 -34.31 -22.43
N CYS A 69 37.21 -34.15 -21.40
CA CYS A 69 37.59 -33.57 -20.11
C CYS A 69 37.51 -34.58 -18.95
N ALA A 70 38.25 -34.34 -17.86
CA ALA A 70 38.40 -35.32 -16.77
C ALA A 70 37.11 -35.49 -15.94
N ALA A 71 36.56 -36.70 -15.92
CA ALA A 71 35.29 -37.02 -15.23
C ALA A 71 35.18 -36.51 -13.77
N PRO A 72 36.21 -36.57 -12.90
CA PRO A 72 36.08 -36.05 -11.53
C PRO A 72 35.94 -34.51 -11.45
N ALA A 73 36.53 -33.77 -12.40
CA ALA A 73 36.39 -32.32 -12.49
C ALA A 73 35.03 -31.96 -13.11
N LEU A 74 34.67 -32.62 -14.21
CA LEU A 74 33.35 -32.49 -14.83
C LEU A 74 32.23 -32.81 -13.84
N HIS A 75 32.38 -33.83 -12.98
CA HIS A 75 31.39 -34.16 -11.96
C HIS A 75 31.15 -33.02 -10.96
N ARG A 76 32.19 -32.27 -10.58
CA ARG A 76 32.04 -31.09 -9.71
C ARG A 76 31.29 -29.96 -10.40
N ILE A 77 31.60 -29.72 -11.68
CA ILE A 77 30.92 -28.73 -12.53
C ILE A 77 29.45 -29.13 -12.75
N MET A 78 29.18 -30.36 -13.18
CA MET A 78 27.82 -30.88 -13.37
C MET A 78 27.01 -30.90 -12.07
N ARG A 79 27.61 -31.25 -10.92
CA ARG A 79 26.92 -31.18 -9.63
C ARG A 79 26.50 -29.76 -9.25
N PHE A 80 27.33 -28.76 -9.55
CA PHE A 80 26.99 -27.35 -9.35
C PHE A 80 25.88 -26.90 -10.31
N LEU A 81 26.05 -27.14 -11.60
CA LEU A 81 25.08 -26.83 -12.65
C LEU A 81 23.71 -27.51 -12.44
N VAL A 82 23.69 -28.75 -11.92
CA VAL A 82 22.47 -29.47 -11.56
C VAL A 82 21.82 -28.89 -10.31
N ASN A 83 22.61 -28.55 -9.28
CA ASN A 83 22.08 -27.92 -8.06
C ASN A 83 21.48 -26.53 -8.35
N ARG A 84 22.06 -25.77 -9.28
CA ARG A 84 21.49 -24.52 -9.83
C ARG A 84 20.40 -24.73 -10.90
N LYS A 85 19.86 -25.95 -11.05
CA LYS A 85 18.80 -26.31 -12.02
C LYS A 85 19.12 -26.10 -13.51
N LEU A 86 20.33 -25.67 -13.89
CA LEU A 86 20.71 -25.49 -15.31
C LEU A 86 20.65 -26.81 -16.08
N PHE A 87 21.15 -27.90 -15.50
CA PHE A 87 21.05 -29.25 -16.07
C PHE A 87 20.26 -30.18 -15.14
N LYS A 88 19.67 -31.25 -15.67
CA LYS A 88 18.92 -32.22 -14.87
C LYS A 88 19.71 -33.52 -14.68
N GLU A 89 19.91 -33.94 -13.43
CA GLU A 89 20.36 -35.30 -13.13
C GLU A 89 19.16 -36.26 -13.08
N ILE A 90 19.33 -37.44 -13.66
CA ILE A 90 18.35 -38.52 -13.70
C ILE A 90 18.97 -39.75 -13.04
N ARG A 91 18.36 -40.19 -11.94
CA ARG A 91 18.67 -41.43 -11.21
C ARG A 91 17.57 -42.45 -11.49
N LYS A 92 17.90 -43.75 -11.47
CA LYS A 92 16.91 -44.83 -11.62
C LYS A 92 16.45 -45.31 -10.26
N GLU A 93 15.23 -44.97 -9.90
CA GLU A 93 14.55 -45.56 -8.75
C GLU A 93 14.20 -47.04 -9.05
N ASN A 94 14.14 -47.86 -7.99
CA ASN A 94 13.85 -49.31 -8.02
C ASN A 94 15.00 -50.29 -8.37
N VAL A 95 16.26 -49.96 -8.02
CA VAL A 95 17.31 -50.98 -7.79
C VAL A 95 18.01 -50.68 -6.47
N GLN A 96 18.26 -51.69 -5.62
CA GLN A 96 18.91 -51.53 -4.31
C GLN A 96 20.45 -51.49 -4.38
N ASP A 97 21.03 -51.61 -5.58
CA ASP A 97 22.48 -51.50 -5.82
C ASP A 97 22.88 -50.06 -6.17
N SER A 98 23.73 -49.47 -5.34
CA SER A 98 24.21 -48.09 -5.44
C SER A 98 25.27 -47.84 -6.52
N GLU A 99 25.27 -48.61 -7.61
CA GLU A 99 26.33 -48.60 -8.65
C GLU A 99 25.85 -48.15 -10.05
N GLN A 100 24.56 -47.87 -10.27
CA GLN A 100 24.09 -47.29 -11.54
C GLN A 100 24.53 -45.80 -11.64
N PRO A 101 25.26 -45.39 -12.70
CA PRO A 101 25.69 -44.01 -12.86
C PRO A 101 24.52 -43.09 -13.23
N SER A 102 24.48 -41.91 -12.60
CA SER A 102 23.60 -40.80 -12.97
C SER A 102 23.70 -40.43 -14.44
N LEU A 103 22.58 -40.04 -15.05
CA LEU A 103 22.52 -39.44 -16.39
C LEU A 103 22.20 -37.94 -16.31
N TYR A 104 22.85 -37.12 -17.13
CA TYR A 104 22.60 -35.68 -17.24
C TYR A 104 21.80 -35.34 -18.50
N ALA A 105 20.84 -34.42 -18.37
CA ALA A 105 19.92 -34.00 -19.42
C ALA A 105 19.80 -32.46 -19.50
N GLN A 106 19.40 -31.98 -20.67
CA GLN A 106 19.08 -30.57 -20.93
C GLN A 106 17.83 -30.09 -20.18
N THR A 107 17.79 -28.81 -19.82
CA THR A 107 16.59 -28.09 -19.35
C THR A 107 16.17 -27.04 -20.39
N ALA A 108 15.28 -26.11 -20.03
CA ALA A 108 15.08 -24.90 -20.85
C ALA A 108 16.33 -23.99 -20.77
N LEU A 109 16.80 -23.71 -19.56
CA LEU A 109 17.91 -22.79 -19.30
C LEU A 109 19.23 -23.25 -19.94
N SER A 110 19.58 -24.55 -19.90
CA SER A 110 20.80 -25.02 -20.58
C SER A 110 20.72 -25.00 -22.12
N ARG A 111 19.54 -24.87 -22.73
CA ARG A 111 19.41 -24.65 -24.17
C ARG A 111 19.74 -23.22 -24.59
N LEU A 112 19.56 -22.26 -23.70
CA LEU A 112 20.07 -20.89 -23.89
C LEU A 112 21.61 -20.85 -23.91
N LEU A 113 22.26 -21.89 -23.35
CA LEU A 113 23.73 -22.04 -23.30
C LEU A 113 24.32 -22.83 -24.49
N LEU A 114 23.50 -23.26 -25.46
CA LEU A 114 24.00 -23.80 -26.73
C LEU A 114 24.83 -22.75 -27.46
N ARG A 115 25.97 -23.13 -28.05
CA ARG A 115 26.88 -22.20 -28.75
C ARG A 115 26.28 -21.60 -30.02
N SER A 116 25.18 -22.15 -30.51
CA SER A 116 24.46 -21.68 -31.67
C SER A 116 22.98 -22.06 -31.57
N GLY A 117 22.13 -21.25 -32.18
CA GLY A 117 20.67 -21.37 -32.14
C GLY A 117 20.02 -19.99 -32.16
N GLU A 118 18.76 -19.91 -32.58
CA GLU A 118 18.04 -18.63 -32.62
C GLU A 118 17.87 -18.05 -31.21
N LYS A 119 17.47 -18.88 -30.23
CA LYS A 119 17.27 -18.49 -28.82
C LYS A 119 18.49 -18.79 -27.92
N SER A 120 19.71 -18.69 -28.43
CA SER A 120 20.94 -18.79 -27.60
C SER A 120 21.28 -17.43 -26.97
N MET A 121 21.77 -17.45 -25.73
CA MET A 121 22.36 -16.32 -25.01
C MET A 121 23.86 -16.53 -24.72
N ALA A 122 24.47 -17.59 -25.28
CA ALA A 122 25.83 -18.00 -24.94
C ALA A 122 26.89 -16.95 -25.29
N THR A 123 26.72 -16.18 -26.37
CA THR A 123 27.61 -15.08 -26.76
C THR A 123 27.57 -13.91 -25.77
N PHE A 124 26.39 -13.62 -25.19
CA PHE A 124 26.22 -12.58 -24.17
C PHE A 124 27.00 -12.94 -22.90
N VAL A 125 26.86 -14.18 -22.41
CA VAL A 125 27.63 -14.67 -21.25
C VAL A 125 29.13 -14.67 -21.53
N LEU A 126 29.57 -15.04 -22.74
CA LEU A 126 30.98 -14.99 -23.14
C LEU A 126 31.53 -13.56 -23.25
N MET A 127 30.69 -12.58 -23.61
CA MET A 127 31.04 -11.16 -23.65
C MET A 127 31.25 -10.61 -22.24
N GLU A 128 30.24 -10.68 -21.37
CA GLU A 128 30.30 -10.14 -20.00
C GLU A 128 31.41 -10.80 -19.18
N SER A 129 31.55 -12.12 -19.29
CA SER A 129 32.61 -12.85 -18.60
C SER A 129 34.00 -12.72 -19.27
N SER A 130 34.18 -11.86 -20.28
CA SER A 130 35.47 -11.65 -20.93
C SER A 130 36.39 -10.74 -20.09
N PRO A 131 37.73 -10.93 -20.13
CA PRO A 131 38.65 -10.11 -19.32
C PRO A 131 38.50 -8.58 -19.48
N PRO A 132 38.26 -8.02 -20.69
CA PRO A 132 38.03 -6.58 -20.86
C PRO A 132 36.76 -6.05 -20.19
N MET A 133 35.71 -6.89 -20.06
CA MET A 133 34.42 -6.54 -19.44
C MET A 133 34.41 -6.80 -17.92
N LEU A 134 35.27 -7.70 -17.42
CA LEU A 134 35.44 -8.00 -15.99
C LEU A 134 36.44 -7.10 -15.26
N ALA A 135 37.49 -6.62 -15.93
CA ALA A 135 38.46 -5.68 -15.33
C ALA A 135 37.84 -4.37 -14.78
N PRO A 136 36.87 -3.71 -15.46
CA PRO A 136 36.29 -2.42 -15.03
C PRO A 136 35.64 -2.45 -13.64
N TRP A 137 35.01 -3.56 -13.26
CA TRP A 137 34.30 -3.72 -11.99
C TRP A 137 35.19 -3.49 -10.75
N HIS A 138 36.50 -3.71 -10.88
CA HIS A 138 37.48 -3.43 -9.82
C HIS A 138 37.63 -1.92 -9.53
N GLY A 139 37.23 -1.06 -10.48
CA GLY A 139 37.30 0.40 -10.39
C GLY A 139 36.07 1.10 -9.80
N LEU A 140 34.94 0.40 -9.56
CA LEU A 140 33.68 1.03 -9.13
C LEU A 140 33.84 1.92 -7.89
N SER A 141 34.52 1.44 -6.86
CA SER A 141 34.73 2.21 -5.62
C SER A 141 35.64 3.44 -5.78
N ALA A 142 36.38 3.54 -6.89
CA ALA A 142 37.14 4.73 -7.27
C ALA A 142 36.29 5.69 -8.13
N ARG A 143 35.44 5.15 -9.03
CA ARG A 143 34.47 5.93 -9.82
C ARG A 143 33.52 6.72 -8.93
N VAL A 144 32.89 6.07 -7.95
CA VAL A 144 31.96 6.70 -6.98
C VAL A 144 32.65 7.75 -6.09
N LYS A 145 33.96 7.61 -5.83
CA LYS A 145 34.74 8.57 -5.02
C LYS A 145 35.34 9.74 -5.81
N THR A 146 35.19 9.75 -7.13
CA THR A 146 35.72 10.80 -7.99
C THR A 146 34.63 11.84 -8.24
N GLU A 147 34.91 13.12 -7.98
CA GLU A 147 34.02 14.19 -8.42
C GLU A 147 33.82 14.10 -9.94
N VAL A 148 32.57 13.87 -10.36
CA VAL A 148 32.22 13.61 -11.78
C VAL A 148 32.32 14.90 -12.58
N THR A 149 33.56 15.21 -12.97
CA THR A 149 33.87 16.24 -13.97
C THR A 149 33.84 15.60 -15.36
N SER A 150 33.53 16.39 -16.39
CA SER A 150 33.40 15.95 -17.79
C SER A 150 34.70 15.50 -18.48
N LEU A 151 35.74 15.19 -17.69
CA LEU A 151 37.06 14.72 -18.10
C LEU A 151 37.51 13.46 -17.35
N ALA A 152 36.66 12.89 -16.48
CA ALA A 152 36.97 11.68 -15.73
C ALA A 152 36.67 10.40 -16.56
N PRO A 153 37.68 9.53 -16.83
CA PRO A 153 37.47 8.32 -17.62
C PRO A 153 36.55 7.30 -16.91
N SER A 154 35.96 6.38 -17.68
CA SER A 154 35.24 5.22 -17.14
C SER A 154 36.19 4.23 -16.44
N PRO A 155 35.66 3.34 -15.58
CA PRO A 155 36.41 2.18 -15.11
C PRO A 155 36.93 1.32 -16.27
N PHE A 156 36.19 1.25 -17.38
CA PHE A 156 36.63 0.55 -18.60
C PHE A 156 37.81 1.24 -19.28
N GLU A 157 37.78 2.57 -19.45
CA GLU A 157 38.90 3.32 -20.04
C GLU A 157 40.15 3.26 -19.15
N VAL A 158 39.99 3.27 -17.82
CA VAL A 158 41.09 3.05 -16.86
C VAL A 158 41.66 1.63 -16.97
N ALA A 159 40.83 0.61 -17.16
CA ALA A 159 41.26 -0.78 -17.23
C ALA A 159 41.87 -1.18 -18.60
N ASN A 160 41.29 -0.69 -19.70
CA ASN A 160 41.60 -1.10 -21.07
C ASN A 160 42.37 -0.04 -21.88
N GLY A 161 42.56 1.17 -21.33
CA GLY A 161 43.30 2.28 -21.96
C GLY A 161 42.56 3.01 -23.07
N LYS A 162 41.26 2.73 -23.25
CA LYS A 162 40.34 3.28 -24.26
C LYS A 162 38.90 3.12 -23.79
N ASP A 163 38.01 4.01 -24.24
CA ASP A 163 36.56 3.78 -24.18
C ASP A 163 36.12 2.52 -24.96
N LEU A 164 34.92 2.01 -24.66
CA LEU A 164 34.36 0.78 -25.22
C LEU A 164 34.33 0.78 -26.76
N TRP A 165 33.98 1.90 -27.39
CA TRP A 165 33.82 2.02 -28.85
C TRP A 165 35.19 2.04 -29.55
N SER A 166 36.11 2.88 -29.05
CA SER A 166 37.51 2.93 -29.51
C SER A 166 38.25 1.60 -29.27
N TYR A 167 37.85 0.85 -28.24
CA TYR A 167 38.37 -0.49 -27.96
C TYR A 167 37.82 -1.51 -28.95
N CYS A 168 36.52 -1.50 -29.25
CA CYS A 168 35.90 -2.35 -30.26
C CYS A 168 36.52 -2.13 -31.65
N GLU A 169 36.66 -0.88 -32.10
CA GLU A 169 37.28 -0.57 -33.40
C GLU A 169 38.71 -1.14 -33.52
N ALA A 170 39.48 -1.08 -32.43
CA ALA A 170 40.85 -1.58 -32.39
C ALA A 170 40.97 -3.10 -32.18
N ASN A 171 39.89 -3.77 -31.75
CA ASN A 171 39.87 -5.20 -31.44
C ASN A 171 38.70 -5.89 -32.18
N PRO A 172 38.83 -6.18 -33.50
CA PRO A 172 37.73 -6.71 -34.31
C PRO A 172 37.08 -8.00 -33.77
N HIS A 173 37.83 -8.87 -33.08
CA HIS A 173 37.29 -10.07 -32.45
C HIS A 173 36.41 -9.77 -31.22
N HIS A 174 36.69 -8.67 -30.51
CA HIS A 174 35.84 -8.20 -29.41
C HIS A 174 34.62 -7.45 -29.97
N SER A 175 34.78 -6.61 -31.00
CA SER A 175 33.67 -6.00 -31.73
C SER A 175 32.71 -7.04 -32.32
N GLN A 176 33.21 -8.15 -32.87
CA GLN A 176 32.37 -9.27 -33.32
C GLN A 176 31.60 -9.90 -32.15
N LEU A 177 32.27 -10.21 -31.03
CA LEU A 177 31.62 -10.79 -29.84
C LEU A 177 30.55 -9.87 -29.25
N PHE A 178 30.79 -8.56 -29.22
CA PHE A 178 29.82 -7.55 -28.81
C PHE A 178 28.61 -7.50 -29.74
N ASN A 179 28.83 -7.47 -31.05
CA ASN A 179 27.75 -7.52 -32.05
C ASN A 179 26.95 -8.83 -32.00
N GLU A 180 27.59 -9.97 -31.74
CA GLU A 180 26.93 -11.28 -31.58
C GLU A 180 26.22 -11.43 -30.22
N SER A 181 26.64 -10.69 -29.20
CA SER A 181 25.96 -10.55 -27.91
C SER A 181 24.66 -9.73 -28.04
N MET A 182 24.76 -8.51 -28.57
CA MET A 182 23.60 -7.63 -28.79
C MET A 182 22.58 -8.27 -29.76
N ALA A 183 23.04 -9.00 -30.77
CA ALA A 183 22.17 -9.75 -31.68
C ALA A 183 21.49 -10.99 -31.06
N CYS A 184 21.82 -11.40 -29.84
CA CYS A 184 21.05 -12.38 -29.08
C CYS A 184 19.95 -11.70 -28.27
N ASN A 185 20.26 -10.60 -27.58
CA ASN A 185 19.26 -9.74 -26.92
C ASN A 185 18.16 -9.29 -27.90
N ALA A 186 18.56 -8.76 -29.06
CA ALA A 186 17.66 -8.30 -30.13
C ALA A 186 16.64 -9.35 -30.58
N ARG A 187 16.94 -10.66 -30.51
CA ARG A 187 15.99 -11.70 -30.94
C ARG A 187 14.86 -11.91 -29.95
N VAL A 188 15.16 -11.82 -28.65
CA VAL A 188 14.16 -11.95 -27.59
C VAL A 188 13.25 -10.71 -27.61
N THR A 189 13.85 -9.52 -27.57
CA THR A 189 13.12 -8.26 -27.49
C THR A 189 12.28 -7.98 -28.74
N VAL A 190 12.78 -8.26 -29.95
CA VAL A 190 11.99 -8.03 -31.18
C VAL A 190 10.87 -9.07 -31.38
N GLU A 191 11.00 -10.30 -30.88
CA GLU A 191 9.86 -11.23 -30.83
C GLU A 191 8.74 -10.65 -29.92
N ALA A 192 9.08 -10.18 -28.71
CA ALA A 192 8.12 -9.57 -27.79
C ALA A 192 7.46 -8.28 -28.35
N ILE A 193 8.23 -7.42 -29.05
CA ILE A 193 7.69 -6.22 -29.72
C ILE A 193 6.65 -6.59 -30.79
N LEU A 194 6.92 -7.62 -31.59
CA LEU A 194 6.02 -8.02 -32.68
C LEU A 194 4.73 -8.67 -32.15
N GLU A 195 4.81 -9.39 -31.03
CA GLU A 195 3.67 -10.00 -30.36
C GLU A 195 2.79 -8.95 -29.63
N GLY A 196 3.39 -7.98 -28.93
CA GLY A 196 2.65 -7.02 -28.09
C GLY A 196 2.40 -5.62 -28.67
N CYS A 197 3.12 -5.19 -29.70
CA CYS A 197 3.18 -3.78 -30.16
C CYS A 197 3.33 -3.62 -31.69
N SER A 198 2.86 -4.57 -32.49
CA SER A 198 3.03 -4.54 -33.95
C SER A 198 2.33 -3.37 -34.65
N ASP A 199 1.28 -2.78 -34.06
CA ASP A 199 0.58 -1.58 -34.52
C ASP A 199 1.44 -0.30 -34.46
N VAL A 200 2.51 -0.27 -33.66
CA VAL A 200 3.47 0.85 -33.64
C VAL A 200 4.05 1.10 -35.04
N PHE A 201 4.18 0.04 -35.85
CA PHE A 201 4.70 0.08 -37.21
C PHE A 201 3.66 0.41 -38.29
N ASP A 202 2.39 0.61 -37.94
CA ASP A 202 1.36 0.96 -38.92
C ASP A 202 1.63 2.32 -39.58
N GLY A 203 1.40 2.38 -40.90
CA GLY A 203 1.67 3.54 -41.76
C GLY A 203 3.14 3.73 -42.15
N ILE A 204 4.09 3.07 -41.48
CA ILE A 204 5.53 3.18 -41.78
C ILE A 204 5.84 2.44 -43.10
N SER A 205 6.51 3.11 -44.04
CA SER A 205 6.99 2.49 -45.30
C SER A 205 8.52 2.33 -45.35
N SER A 206 9.25 3.05 -44.52
CA SER A 206 10.69 2.97 -44.35
C SER A 206 11.10 3.30 -42.91
N ILE A 207 12.08 2.57 -42.38
CA ILE A 207 12.59 2.74 -41.02
C ILE A 207 14.12 2.72 -41.01
N VAL A 208 14.74 3.55 -40.17
CA VAL A 208 16.19 3.54 -39.94
C VAL A 208 16.49 3.05 -38.52
N ASP A 209 17.25 1.95 -38.42
CA ASP A 209 17.74 1.33 -37.18
C ASP A 209 19.08 2.00 -36.84
N VAL A 210 19.07 2.89 -35.85
CA VAL A 210 20.20 3.76 -35.45
C VAL A 210 20.94 3.09 -34.30
N GLY A 211 22.21 2.74 -34.51
CA GLY A 211 22.93 1.84 -33.59
C GLY A 211 22.57 0.37 -33.78
N GLY A 212 21.94 0.00 -34.90
CA GLY A 212 21.46 -1.35 -35.18
C GLY A 212 22.54 -2.43 -35.32
N GLY A 213 23.83 -2.08 -35.22
CA GLY A 213 24.96 -3.00 -35.20
C GLY A 213 25.03 -3.88 -36.44
N ASN A 214 24.96 -5.19 -36.24
CA ASN A 214 24.90 -6.15 -37.35
C ASN A 214 23.52 -6.24 -38.04
N GLY A 215 22.53 -5.44 -37.64
CA GLY A 215 21.20 -5.31 -38.24
C GLY A 215 20.24 -6.46 -37.94
N THR A 216 20.39 -7.15 -36.81
CA THR A 216 19.54 -8.32 -36.47
C THR A 216 18.11 -7.91 -36.12
N ALA A 217 17.92 -6.85 -35.31
CA ALA A 217 16.60 -6.31 -34.98
C ALA A 217 15.81 -5.94 -36.24
N LEU A 218 16.38 -5.07 -37.08
CA LEU A 218 15.77 -4.64 -38.33
C LEU A 218 15.46 -5.78 -39.30
N ARG A 219 16.31 -6.80 -39.42
CA ARG A 219 16.00 -7.99 -40.25
C ARG A 219 14.76 -8.74 -39.76
N MET A 220 14.56 -8.83 -38.46
CA MET A 220 13.38 -9.49 -37.87
C MET A 220 12.12 -8.65 -38.08
N LEU A 221 12.20 -7.33 -37.87
CA LEU A 221 11.11 -6.39 -38.17
C LEU A 221 10.71 -6.44 -39.64
N VAL A 222 11.65 -6.36 -40.60
CA VAL A 222 11.37 -6.43 -42.04
C VAL A 222 10.85 -7.82 -42.47
N ARG A 223 11.23 -8.91 -41.78
CA ARG A 223 10.66 -10.25 -42.02
C ARG A 223 9.20 -10.35 -41.57
N ALA A 224 8.83 -9.68 -40.48
CA ALA A 224 7.47 -9.68 -39.93
C ALA A 224 6.55 -8.64 -40.58
N CYS A 225 7.11 -7.52 -41.05
CA CYS A 225 6.41 -6.40 -41.68
C CYS A 225 6.96 -6.14 -43.10
N PRO A 226 6.71 -7.01 -44.11
CA PRO A 226 7.40 -6.96 -45.41
C PRO A 226 7.06 -5.76 -46.31
N TRP A 227 6.20 -4.84 -45.85
CA TRP A 227 5.94 -3.55 -46.51
C TRP A 227 6.99 -2.49 -46.17
N ILE A 228 7.74 -2.67 -45.08
CA ILE A 228 8.75 -1.72 -44.59
C ILE A 228 10.09 -1.99 -45.30
N ARG A 229 10.76 -0.92 -45.75
CA ARG A 229 12.19 -0.98 -46.14
C ARG A 229 13.08 -0.48 -45.01
N GLY A 230 14.06 -1.30 -44.63
CA GLY A 230 14.98 -0.99 -43.54
C GLY A 230 16.28 -0.32 -44.00
N ILE A 231 16.81 0.59 -43.17
CA ILE A 231 18.18 1.09 -43.24
C ILE A 231 18.85 0.78 -41.90
N ASN A 232 19.83 -0.14 -41.85
CA ASN A 232 20.69 -0.32 -40.69
C ASN A 232 21.79 0.74 -40.72
N PHE A 233 21.92 1.53 -39.65
CA PHE A 233 22.83 2.67 -39.56
C PHE A 233 23.71 2.59 -38.32
N ASP A 234 25.02 2.40 -38.54
CA ASP A 234 26.00 2.22 -37.47
C ASP A 234 27.37 2.81 -37.90
N LEU A 235 28.39 2.67 -37.04
CA LEU A 235 29.76 3.06 -37.34
C LEU A 235 30.31 2.32 -38.58
N PRO A 236 31.16 2.97 -39.41
CA PRO A 236 31.62 2.38 -40.67
C PRO A 236 32.33 1.04 -40.52
N HIS A 237 33.04 0.80 -39.41
CA HIS A 237 33.72 -0.47 -39.17
C HIS A 237 32.72 -1.61 -38.92
N VAL A 238 31.63 -1.35 -38.19
CA VAL A 238 30.59 -2.34 -37.84
C VAL A 238 29.83 -2.78 -39.08
N VAL A 239 29.24 -1.85 -39.85
CA VAL A 239 28.47 -2.21 -41.06
C VAL A 239 29.33 -2.84 -42.17
N SER A 240 30.65 -2.57 -42.21
CA SER A 240 31.52 -3.04 -43.30
C SER A 240 31.65 -4.55 -43.43
N VAL A 241 31.38 -5.30 -42.34
CA VAL A 241 31.45 -6.77 -42.29
C VAL A 241 30.08 -7.45 -42.36
N VAL A 242 28.98 -6.70 -42.42
CA VAL A 242 27.62 -7.25 -42.42
C VAL A 242 27.25 -7.82 -43.79
N LEU A 243 26.72 -9.04 -43.79
CA LEU A 243 26.21 -9.67 -45.02
C LEU A 243 24.91 -9.00 -45.48
N LYS A 244 24.85 -8.67 -46.77
CA LYS A 244 23.64 -8.08 -47.39
C LYS A 244 22.42 -8.97 -47.17
N SER A 245 21.32 -8.35 -46.78
CA SER A 245 20.02 -9.00 -46.58
C SER A 245 18.95 -8.36 -47.47
N GLU A 246 17.90 -9.10 -47.79
CA GLU A 246 16.80 -8.58 -48.61
C GLU A 246 15.91 -7.64 -47.78
N GLY A 247 15.48 -6.52 -48.38
CA GLY A 247 14.68 -5.49 -47.70
C GLY A 247 15.47 -4.53 -46.78
N VAL A 248 16.76 -4.76 -46.54
CA VAL A 248 17.60 -3.94 -45.64
C VAL A 248 18.84 -3.38 -46.34
N GLU A 249 19.03 -2.06 -46.27
CA GLU A 249 20.27 -1.37 -46.64
C GLU A 249 21.21 -1.24 -45.42
N HIS A 250 22.52 -1.16 -45.63
CA HIS A 250 23.52 -0.98 -44.56
C HIS A 250 24.35 0.28 -44.85
N VAL A 251 24.30 1.25 -43.94
CA VAL A 251 24.89 2.60 -44.11
C VAL A 251 25.84 2.90 -42.96
N GLY A 252 27.09 3.25 -43.28
CA GLY A 252 28.10 3.62 -42.29
C GLY A 252 28.10 5.13 -42.03
N GLY A 253 28.07 5.54 -40.77
CA GLY A 253 28.09 6.96 -40.40
C GLY A 253 28.33 7.21 -38.91
N ASP A 254 27.74 8.28 -38.41
CA ASP A 254 27.90 8.78 -37.05
C ASP A 254 26.63 9.55 -36.68
N MET A 255 25.89 9.05 -35.68
CA MET A 255 24.58 9.57 -35.29
C MET A 255 24.61 10.99 -34.73
N PHE A 256 25.73 11.43 -34.14
CA PHE A 256 25.90 12.82 -33.70
C PHE A 256 26.06 13.78 -34.90
N LYS A 257 26.51 13.27 -36.05
CA LYS A 257 26.66 14.05 -37.28
C LYS A 257 25.39 14.04 -38.15
N PHE A 258 24.80 12.87 -38.41
CA PHE A 258 23.57 12.72 -39.19
C PHE A 258 22.90 11.37 -38.95
N VAL A 259 21.60 11.27 -39.29
CA VAL A 259 20.85 10.00 -39.40
C VAL A 259 20.25 9.92 -40.82
N PRO A 260 20.28 8.75 -41.50
CA PRO A 260 19.63 8.54 -42.80
C PRO A 260 18.12 8.80 -42.77
N LYS A 261 17.56 9.34 -43.86
CA LYS A 261 16.13 9.65 -43.93
C LYS A 261 15.27 8.41 -44.13
N ALA A 262 14.24 8.28 -43.30
CA ALA A 262 13.21 7.24 -43.33
C ALA A 262 11.90 7.82 -42.74
N ASP A 263 10.78 7.10 -42.83
CA ASP A 263 9.51 7.55 -42.23
C ASP A 263 9.55 7.50 -40.70
N ALA A 264 10.33 6.59 -40.13
CA ALA A 264 10.60 6.52 -38.69
C ALA A 264 12.06 6.16 -38.37
N THR A 265 12.53 6.51 -37.18
CA THR A 265 13.76 5.94 -36.60
C THR A 265 13.42 4.87 -35.56
N PHE A 266 14.32 3.90 -35.39
CA PHE A 266 14.33 2.89 -34.35
C PHE A 266 15.66 2.98 -33.61
N LEU A 267 15.61 2.93 -32.28
CA LEU A 267 16.75 2.90 -31.36
C LEU A 267 16.48 1.75 -30.39
N MET A 268 17.42 0.84 -30.18
CA MET A 268 17.28 -0.24 -29.19
C MET A 268 18.61 -0.43 -28.45
N SER A 269 18.61 -0.22 -27.13
CA SER A 269 19.82 -0.28 -26.31
C SER A 269 20.91 0.64 -26.85
N VAL A 270 20.59 1.95 -26.98
CA VAL A 270 21.49 2.96 -27.56
C VAL A 270 21.54 4.23 -26.72
N LEU A 271 20.42 4.67 -26.15
CA LEU A 271 20.36 5.89 -25.36
C LEU A 271 20.86 5.68 -23.92
N HIS A 272 20.86 4.45 -23.41
CA HIS A 272 21.44 4.12 -22.11
C HIS A 272 22.97 4.32 -22.02
N ASP A 273 23.69 4.22 -23.15
CA ASP A 273 25.15 4.42 -23.23
C ASP A 273 25.63 5.84 -22.92
N TRP A 274 24.74 6.83 -22.91
CA TRP A 274 25.08 8.25 -22.95
C TRP A 274 24.39 9.08 -21.85
N GLU A 275 24.95 10.25 -21.53
CA GLU A 275 24.31 11.24 -20.66
C GLU A 275 23.19 11.98 -21.39
N ASP A 276 22.38 12.72 -20.64
CA ASP A 276 21.16 13.36 -21.15
C ASP A 276 21.46 14.35 -22.29
N ASP A 277 22.53 15.15 -22.18
CA ASP A 277 22.95 16.11 -23.23
C ASP A 277 23.33 15.42 -24.55
N GLU A 278 23.97 14.24 -24.49
CA GLU A 278 24.30 13.43 -25.66
C GLU A 278 23.04 12.74 -26.24
N CYS A 279 22.15 12.18 -25.42
CA CYS A 279 20.86 11.64 -25.86
C CYS A 279 20.01 12.69 -26.59
N ILE A 280 19.95 13.91 -26.03
CA ILE A 280 19.24 15.05 -26.62
C ILE A 280 19.79 15.40 -28.01
N GLN A 281 21.10 15.23 -28.27
CA GLN A 281 21.70 15.42 -29.59
C GLN A 281 21.33 14.32 -30.58
N ILE A 282 21.39 13.04 -30.15
CA ILE A 282 20.99 11.88 -30.96
C ILE A 282 19.51 11.99 -31.38
N LEU A 283 18.63 12.30 -30.43
CA LEU A 283 17.19 12.46 -30.69
C LEU A 283 16.87 13.65 -31.60
N LYS A 284 17.60 14.77 -31.50
CA LYS A 284 17.50 15.88 -32.46
C LYS A 284 17.92 15.45 -33.88
N LYS A 285 18.94 14.58 -34.01
CA LYS A 285 19.38 14.03 -35.31
C LYS A 285 18.39 13.03 -35.90
N CYS A 286 17.76 12.20 -35.07
CA CYS A 286 16.65 11.34 -35.48
C CYS A 286 15.45 12.18 -35.97
N ARG A 287 15.11 13.27 -35.26
CA ARG A 287 14.07 14.22 -35.66
C ARG A 287 14.34 14.94 -36.99
N GLU A 288 15.61 15.23 -37.31
CA GLU A 288 16.01 15.80 -38.62
C GLU A 288 15.85 14.81 -39.79
N ALA A 289 15.77 13.51 -39.50
CA ALA A 289 15.72 12.44 -40.49
C ALA A 289 14.29 12.13 -40.99
N ILE A 290 13.29 12.29 -40.12
CA ILE A 290 11.89 11.86 -40.31
C ILE A 290 10.98 12.96 -40.92
N PRO A 291 9.81 12.62 -41.51
CA PRO A 291 8.82 13.59 -41.98
C PRO A 291 8.20 14.35 -40.80
N GLY A 292 8.27 15.69 -40.82
CA GLY A 292 7.85 16.52 -39.67
C GLY A 292 6.37 16.44 -39.30
N ASP A 293 5.50 15.99 -40.20
CA ASP A 293 4.05 15.86 -40.01
C ASP A 293 3.57 14.43 -39.68
N LYS A 294 4.39 13.40 -39.91
CA LYS A 294 3.98 11.97 -39.84
C LYS A 294 5.04 11.01 -39.31
N GLY A 295 6.21 11.52 -38.96
CA GLY A 295 7.35 10.71 -38.54
C GLY A 295 7.26 10.26 -37.10
N LYS A 296 7.84 9.08 -36.82
CA LYS A 296 7.96 8.52 -35.48
C LYS A 296 9.42 8.33 -35.07
N VAL A 297 9.72 8.46 -33.78
CA VAL A 297 10.94 7.94 -33.16
C VAL A 297 10.53 6.82 -32.22
N ILE A 298 10.95 5.60 -32.51
CA ILE A 298 10.72 4.41 -31.69
C ILE A 298 12.01 4.14 -30.91
N MET A 299 11.90 3.94 -29.60
CA MET A 299 12.99 3.68 -28.68
C MET A 299 12.69 2.41 -27.88
N VAL A 300 13.69 1.59 -27.63
CA VAL A 300 13.58 0.34 -26.87
C VAL A 300 14.72 0.32 -25.86
N GLU A 301 14.44 0.81 -24.66
CA GLU A 301 15.42 1.07 -23.60
C GLU A 301 14.87 0.50 -22.27
N CYS A 302 15.70 0.34 -21.25
CA CYS A 302 15.18 -0.01 -19.94
C CYS A 302 14.52 1.23 -19.30
N VAL A 303 13.61 0.99 -18.36
CA VAL A 303 13.02 2.02 -17.51
C VAL A 303 13.19 1.54 -16.09
N ILE A 304 13.90 2.31 -15.26
CA ILE A 304 14.00 2.02 -13.82
C ILE A 304 12.63 2.29 -13.20
N GLU A 305 12.02 1.24 -12.68
CA GLU A 305 10.96 1.35 -11.68
C GLU A 305 11.63 1.68 -10.34
N GLU A 306 11.51 2.92 -9.87
CA GLU A 306 11.89 3.26 -8.50
C GLU A 306 10.88 2.59 -7.54
N ASN A 307 11.40 1.93 -6.51
CA ASN A 307 10.67 0.84 -5.88
C ASN A 307 9.58 1.32 -4.91
N ASN A 308 8.37 1.47 -5.43
CA ASN A 308 7.16 1.69 -4.65
C ASN A 308 6.87 0.42 -3.82
N ASN A 309 7.27 0.43 -2.54
CA ASN A 309 7.40 -0.73 -1.64
C ASN A 309 6.09 -1.48 -1.26
N THR A 310 5.33 -2.00 -2.23
CA THR A 310 4.26 -2.97 -1.98
C THR A 310 4.81 -4.37 -1.72
N VAL A 311 4.33 -4.94 -0.61
CA VAL A 311 4.46 -6.34 -0.17
C VAL A 311 3.10 -6.60 0.48
N GLU A 312 2.27 -7.57 0.08
CA GLU A 312 2.60 -8.87 -0.52
C GLU A 312 2.37 -8.96 -2.04
N GLU A 313 3.34 -9.50 -2.80
CA GLU A 313 3.04 -10.32 -3.98
C GLU A 313 3.99 -11.54 -4.05
N LYS A 314 3.36 -12.72 -3.90
CA LYS A 314 3.67 -14.06 -4.46
C LYS A 314 5.13 -14.50 -4.65
N HIS A 315 5.41 -15.73 -4.21
CA HIS A 315 6.66 -16.47 -4.42
C HIS A 315 6.84 -17.00 -5.87
N GLU A 316 6.79 -16.15 -6.92
CA GLU A 316 7.44 -16.50 -8.21
C GLU A 316 7.83 -15.35 -9.18
N GLU A 317 7.42 -14.08 -9.02
CA GLU A 317 7.75 -12.98 -9.98
C GLU A 317 9.09 -12.24 -9.73
N LEU A 318 10.14 -12.97 -9.36
CA LEU A 318 11.40 -12.39 -8.85
C LEU A 318 12.51 -12.07 -9.90
N GLU A 319 12.26 -12.23 -11.20
CA GLU A 319 13.37 -12.38 -12.19
C GLU A 319 13.61 -11.23 -13.20
N LEU A 320 12.78 -10.17 -13.26
CA LEU A 320 12.96 -9.07 -14.24
C LEU A 320 13.33 -7.69 -13.68
N LYS A 321 12.76 -7.25 -12.55
CA LYS A 321 12.99 -5.88 -12.03
C LYS A 321 14.46 -5.62 -11.66
N ASP A 322 15.10 -6.57 -10.97
CA ASP A 322 16.52 -6.55 -10.63
C ASP A 322 17.44 -6.36 -11.86
N VAL A 323 17.01 -6.80 -13.04
CA VAL A 323 17.85 -6.78 -14.26
C VAL A 323 18.06 -5.35 -14.77
N GLY A 324 17.09 -4.45 -14.59
CA GLY A 324 17.28 -3.01 -14.91
C GLY A 324 18.33 -2.36 -14.01
N LEU A 325 18.31 -2.69 -12.71
CA LEU A 325 19.32 -2.23 -11.75
C LEU A 325 20.71 -2.84 -12.03
N PHE A 326 20.77 -4.11 -12.44
CA PHE A 326 22.03 -4.71 -12.90
C PHE A 326 22.56 -4.03 -14.16
N LEU A 327 21.69 -3.62 -15.09
CA LEU A 327 22.09 -2.96 -16.33
C LEU A 327 22.61 -1.53 -16.09
N ASP A 328 22.04 -0.78 -15.14
CA ASP A 328 22.63 0.50 -14.71
C ASP A 328 24.03 0.31 -14.09
N MET A 329 24.21 -0.75 -13.29
CA MET A 329 25.52 -1.12 -12.75
C MET A 329 26.53 -1.56 -13.83
N VAL A 330 26.05 -2.08 -14.97
CA VAL A 330 26.86 -2.29 -16.18
C VAL A 330 27.22 -0.94 -16.82
N MET A 331 26.27 -0.01 -16.95
CA MET A 331 26.51 1.31 -17.55
C MET A 331 27.60 2.10 -16.82
N ILE A 332 27.56 2.19 -15.49
CA ILE A 332 28.61 2.87 -14.69
C ILE A 332 29.98 2.18 -14.74
N ALA A 333 30.02 0.86 -15.01
CA ALA A 333 31.25 0.10 -15.16
C ALA A 333 31.89 0.26 -16.54
N HIS A 334 31.08 0.22 -17.61
CA HIS A 334 31.56 0.08 -18.99
C HIS A 334 31.56 1.38 -19.82
N THR A 335 30.66 2.32 -19.51
CA THR A 335 30.49 3.57 -20.27
C THR A 335 31.14 4.76 -19.55
N ASN A 336 31.38 5.86 -20.28
CA ASN A 336 31.93 7.08 -19.68
C ASN A 336 30.87 7.91 -18.92
N LYS A 337 29.60 7.85 -19.32
CA LYS A 337 28.50 8.74 -18.85
C LYS A 337 27.09 8.13 -18.93
N GLY A 338 26.97 6.86 -19.34
CA GLY A 338 25.69 6.18 -19.49
C GLY A 338 25.02 5.87 -18.15
N LYS A 339 23.71 5.66 -18.23
CA LYS A 339 22.80 5.29 -17.13
C LYS A 339 21.54 4.68 -17.72
N GLU A 340 20.90 3.76 -16.99
CA GLU A 340 19.47 3.54 -17.19
C GLU A 340 18.68 4.72 -16.60
N ARG A 341 17.40 4.85 -16.94
CA ARG A 341 16.62 6.06 -16.63
C ARG A 341 15.24 5.76 -16.07
N THR A 342 14.77 6.62 -15.18
CA THR A 342 13.38 6.63 -14.74
C THR A 342 12.46 7.22 -15.83
N LEU A 343 11.15 7.07 -15.64
CA LEU A 343 10.14 7.70 -16.50
C LEU A 343 10.30 9.23 -16.57
N GLU A 344 10.66 9.89 -15.46
CA GLU A 344 10.80 11.35 -15.40
C GLU A 344 12.03 11.83 -16.19
N GLU A 345 13.13 11.08 -16.14
CA GLU A 345 14.34 11.39 -16.91
C GLU A 345 14.13 11.20 -18.41
N TRP A 346 13.41 10.14 -18.83
CA TRP A 346 12.99 9.98 -20.23
C TRP A 346 12.09 11.13 -20.69
N ALA A 347 11.14 11.58 -19.86
CA ALA A 347 10.29 12.72 -20.14
C ALA A 347 11.10 14.03 -20.34
N TYR A 348 12.11 14.26 -19.48
CA TYR A 348 13.03 15.39 -19.60
C TYR A 348 13.84 15.35 -20.90
N VAL A 349 14.50 14.21 -21.19
CA VAL A 349 15.33 14.02 -22.39
C VAL A 349 14.53 14.22 -23.68
N LEU A 350 13.32 13.63 -23.77
CA LEU A 350 12.41 13.81 -24.91
C LEU A 350 11.96 15.27 -25.07
N GLY A 351 11.60 15.92 -23.96
CA GLY A 351 11.21 17.34 -23.93
C GLY A 351 12.33 18.28 -24.43
N GLN A 352 13.58 18.04 -24.01
CA GLN A 352 14.73 18.84 -24.45
C GLN A 352 15.18 18.52 -25.89
N ALA A 353 14.92 17.32 -26.39
CA ALA A 353 14.98 17.01 -27.83
C ALA A 353 13.84 17.68 -28.63
N GLY A 354 12.80 18.17 -27.93
CA GLY A 354 11.67 18.91 -28.46
C GLY A 354 10.54 18.03 -28.99
N PHE A 355 10.45 16.79 -28.50
CA PHE A 355 9.27 15.94 -28.66
C PHE A 355 8.27 16.30 -27.56
N ASN A 356 7.11 16.80 -27.98
CA ASN A 356 6.07 17.27 -27.05
C ASN A 356 5.05 16.15 -26.70
N ARG A 357 5.27 14.93 -27.21
CA ARG A 357 4.41 13.76 -27.10
C ARG A 357 5.23 12.49 -27.20
N TYR A 358 4.88 11.50 -26.37
CA TYR A 358 5.38 10.14 -26.44
C TYR A 358 4.37 9.20 -25.77
N ASN A 359 4.39 7.94 -26.20
CA ASN A 359 3.62 6.82 -25.66
C ASN A 359 4.62 5.75 -25.20
N ILE A 360 4.32 5.05 -24.10
CA ILE A 360 5.18 4.03 -23.51
C ILE A 360 4.36 2.76 -23.32
N ARG A 361 4.92 1.63 -23.72
CA ARG A 361 4.31 0.31 -23.64
C ARG A 361 5.32 -0.70 -23.10
N THR A 362 4.97 -1.32 -21.99
CA THR A 362 5.67 -2.49 -21.47
C THR A 362 5.49 -3.65 -22.45
N ILE A 363 6.55 -4.41 -22.68
CA ILE A 363 6.55 -5.65 -23.47
C ILE A 363 7.09 -6.79 -22.60
N ASN A 364 6.87 -8.04 -22.99
CA ASN A 364 7.34 -9.21 -22.24
C ASN A 364 8.85 -9.47 -22.47
N ALA A 365 9.69 -8.52 -22.08
CA ALA A 365 11.14 -8.53 -22.21
C ALA A 365 11.78 -7.54 -21.22
N MET A 366 13.12 -7.53 -21.13
CA MET A 366 13.93 -6.66 -20.27
C MET A 366 13.82 -5.14 -20.55
N TYR A 367 13.26 -4.76 -21.70
CA TYR A 367 13.20 -3.38 -22.21
C TYR A 367 11.76 -2.95 -22.43
N CYS A 368 11.45 -1.68 -22.20
CA CYS A 368 10.15 -1.10 -22.57
C CYS A 368 10.20 -0.53 -23.99
N THR A 369 9.06 -0.50 -24.68
CA THR A 369 8.94 0.14 -26.01
C THR A 369 8.32 1.53 -25.87
N MET A 370 9.02 2.55 -26.34
CA MET A 370 8.56 3.94 -26.33
C MET A 370 8.42 4.45 -27.77
N ALA A 371 7.39 5.24 -28.05
CA ALA A 371 7.15 5.84 -29.37
C ALA A 371 6.82 7.33 -29.24
N ALA A 372 7.63 8.20 -29.85
CA ALA A 372 7.47 9.64 -29.86
C ALA A 372 7.05 10.16 -31.25
N GLU A 373 6.11 11.11 -31.29
CA GLU A 373 5.49 11.62 -32.51
C GLU A 373 5.40 13.16 -32.53
N THR A 374 5.19 13.75 -33.72
CA THR A 374 5.32 15.21 -33.93
C THR A 374 4.04 15.98 -34.28
N HIS A 375 2.88 15.33 -34.47
CA HIS A 375 1.63 16.02 -34.84
C HIS A 375 0.81 16.52 -33.63
N LYS A 376 -0.27 17.27 -33.90
CA LYS A 376 -0.86 18.23 -32.95
C LYS A 376 -2.31 17.96 -32.51
N ASP A 377 -2.90 16.84 -32.88
CA ASP A 377 -4.32 16.53 -32.63
C ASP A 377 -4.41 15.52 -31.47
N GLU A 378 -5.08 15.93 -30.38
CA GLU A 378 -5.35 15.24 -29.08
C GLU A 378 -4.23 14.45 -28.37
N LEU A 379 -4.06 14.71 -27.06
CA LEU A 379 -2.98 14.11 -26.27
C LEU A 379 -3.38 12.70 -25.84
N ILE A 380 -2.45 11.76 -26.00
CA ILE A 380 -2.29 10.64 -25.07
C ILE A 380 -0.92 10.84 -24.43
N TRP A 381 -0.92 10.99 -23.11
CA TRP A 381 0.20 11.39 -22.25
C TRP A 381 -0.09 10.68 -20.93
N ILE A 382 0.86 9.94 -20.33
CA ILE A 382 0.60 9.22 -19.07
C ILE A 382 0.41 10.28 -17.97
N PRO A 383 -0.81 10.50 -17.46
CA PRO A 383 -1.19 11.84 -17.06
C PRO A 383 -0.85 12.14 -15.60
N LYS A 384 -0.49 13.42 -15.35
CA LYS A 384 -0.54 14.00 -14.00
C LYS A 384 -1.96 13.96 -13.40
N GLU A 385 -2.96 13.73 -14.25
CA GLU A 385 -4.34 13.47 -13.87
C GLU A 385 -4.49 12.14 -13.13
N ASP A 386 -3.60 11.14 -13.25
CA ASP A 386 -3.71 9.91 -12.45
C ASP A 386 -3.40 10.13 -10.96
N GLU A 387 -2.50 11.05 -10.59
CA GLU A 387 -2.31 11.44 -9.17
C GLU A 387 -3.53 12.23 -8.66
N GLU A 388 -4.06 13.16 -9.47
CA GLU A 388 -5.27 13.91 -9.12
C GLU A 388 -6.53 13.03 -9.07
N GLU A 389 -6.64 12.01 -9.92
CA GLU A 389 -7.78 11.11 -9.97
C GLU A 389 -7.71 10.04 -8.90
N ARG A 390 -6.52 9.49 -8.59
CA ARG A 390 -6.32 8.66 -7.40
C ARG A 390 -6.68 9.45 -6.14
N ALA A 391 -6.24 10.71 -6.01
CA ALA A 391 -6.66 11.59 -4.92
C ALA A 391 -8.19 11.85 -4.89
N ARG A 392 -8.85 12.01 -6.06
CA ARG A 392 -10.32 12.14 -6.16
C ARG A 392 -11.08 10.83 -5.86
N VAL A 393 -10.41 9.68 -5.89
CA VAL A 393 -10.97 8.38 -5.48
C VAL A 393 -10.74 8.16 -3.98
N ASP A 394 -9.51 8.36 -3.50
CA ASP A 394 -9.14 8.24 -2.08
C ASP A 394 -9.94 9.20 -1.19
N ILE A 395 -10.28 10.41 -1.66
CA ILE A 395 -11.10 11.34 -0.86
C ILE A 395 -12.48 10.76 -0.51
N TYR A 396 -13.06 9.87 -1.33
CA TYR A 396 -14.34 9.21 -1.02
C TYR A 396 -14.22 8.19 0.13
N LYS A 397 -13.04 7.58 0.31
CA LYS A 397 -12.76 6.70 1.46
C LYS A 397 -12.88 7.49 2.77
N TYR A 398 -12.33 8.70 2.82
CA TYR A 398 -12.46 9.60 3.97
C TYR A 398 -13.85 10.26 4.11
N ILE A 399 -14.57 10.49 3.02
CA ILE A 399 -15.96 11.00 3.07
C ILE A 399 -16.91 9.96 3.68
N PHE A 400 -16.75 8.68 3.31
CA PHE A 400 -17.70 7.62 3.70
C PHE A 400 -17.15 6.62 4.74
N GLY A 401 -15.99 6.85 5.36
CA GLY A 401 -15.38 5.92 6.32
C GLY A 401 -16.24 5.55 7.54
N PHE A 402 -17.26 6.36 7.87
CA PHE A 402 -18.26 6.04 8.90
C PHE A 402 -19.30 4.99 8.47
N VAL A 403 -19.57 4.87 7.15
CA VAL A 403 -20.55 3.94 6.58
C VAL A 403 -20.17 2.49 6.88
N GLU A 404 -18.88 2.16 6.80
CA GLU A 404 -18.41 0.78 6.99
C GLU A 404 -18.68 0.32 8.42
N MET A 405 -18.26 1.11 9.42
CA MET A 405 -18.57 0.87 10.83
C MET A 405 -20.07 0.72 11.05
N ALA A 406 -20.90 1.59 10.44
CA ALA A 406 -22.35 1.55 10.59
C ALA A 406 -22.97 0.26 9.99
N VAL A 407 -22.45 -0.25 8.88
CA VAL A 407 -22.90 -1.50 8.26
C VAL A 407 -22.41 -2.73 9.06
N VAL A 408 -21.19 -2.72 9.59
CA VAL A 408 -20.70 -3.81 10.47
C VAL A 408 -21.46 -3.83 11.81
N LYS A 409 -21.69 -2.66 12.44
CA LYS A 409 -22.60 -2.48 13.58
C LYS A 409 -23.99 -3.04 13.27
N CYS A 410 -24.54 -2.72 12.09
CA CYS A 410 -25.82 -3.23 11.64
C CYS A 410 -25.83 -4.76 11.53
N ALA A 411 -24.78 -5.37 10.97
CA ALA A 411 -24.65 -6.83 10.88
C ALA A 411 -24.68 -7.52 12.26
N ILE A 412 -24.03 -6.93 13.27
CA ILE A 412 -24.04 -7.38 14.67
C ILE A 412 -25.43 -7.18 15.30
N GLU A 413 -26.05 -6.01 15.14
CA GLU A 413 -27.37 -5.69 15.70
C GLU A 413 -28.53 -6.46 15.05
N LEU A 414 -28.36 -6.90 13.80
CA LEU A 414 -29.23 -7.88 13.16
C LEU A 414 -28.92 -9.29 13.68
N GLY A 415 -27.65 -9.68 13.68
CA GLY A 415 -27.16 -11.01 14.08
C GLY A 415 -26.89 -11.91 12.88
N ILE A 416 -26.37 -11.33 11.80
CA ILE A 416 -26.17 -12.01 10.51
C ILE A 416 -25.21 -13.20 10.66
N ALA A 417 -24.08 -12.97 11.34
CA ALA A 417 -23.11 -14.02 11.65
C ALA A 417 -23.73 -15.13 12.50
N ASP A 418 -24.43 -14.75 13.59
CA ASP A 418 -25.03 -15.72 14.52
C ASP A 418 -26.08 -16.60 13.84
N ALA A 419 -26.85 -16.05 12.89
CA ALA A 419 -27.86 -16.79 12.13
C ALA A 419 -27.22 -17.83 11.19
N ILE A 420 -26.18 -17.44 10.43
CA ILE A 420 -25.51 -18.35 9.49
C ILE A 420 -24.73 -19.44 10.26
N GLU A 421 -24.06 -19.08 11.36
CA GLU A 421 -23.34 -20.02 12.22
C GLU A 421 -24.31 -21.03 12.87
N SER A 422 -25.40 -20.55 13.48
CA SER A 422 -26.43 -21.41 14.12
C SER A 422 -27.15 -22.35 13.15
N HIS A 423 -27.17 -21.99 11.87
CA HIS A 423 -27.77 -22.79 10.80
C HIS A 423 -26.81 -23.87 10.23
N GLY A 424 -25.50 -23.75 10.47
CA GLY A 424 -24.50 -24.76 10.13
C GLY A 424 -24.26 -24.98 8.63
N ARG A 425 -24.86 -24.18 7.74
CA ARG A 425 -24.62 -24.16 6.29
C ARG A 425 -24.92 -22.77 5.70
N PRO A 426 -24.40 -22.46 4.49
CA PRO A 426 -24.75 -21.24 3.78
C PRO A 426 -26.27 -21.05 3.62
N MET A 427 -26.71 -19.79 3.73
CA MET A 427 -28.11 -19.38 3.74
C MET A 427 -28.44 -18.53 2.51
N SER A 428 -29.55 -18.83 1.84
CA SER A 428 -30.13 -17.90 0.85
C SER A 428 -30.63 -16.62 1.52
N LEU A 429 -30.77 -15.54 0.74
CA LEU A 429 -31.34 -14.26 1.22
C LEU A 429 -32.68 -14.44 1.94
N LEU A 430 -33.54 -15.34 1.45
CA LEU A 430 -34.88 -15.59 2.00
C LEU A 430 -34.83 -16.37 3.32
N GLU A 431 -33.95 -17.37 3.43
CA GLU A 431 -33.71 -18.09 4.70
C GLU A 431 -33.16 -17.12 5.75
N LEU A 432 -32.21 -16.26 5.38
CA LEU A 432 -31.56 -15.29 6.26
C LEU A 432 -32.56 -14.19 6.71
N SER A 433 -33.34 -13.63 5.78
CA SER A 433 -34.43 -12.68 6.06
C SER A 433 -35.48 -13.28 7.01
N SER A 434 -35.82 -14.56 6.81
CA SER A 434 -36.77 -15.28 7.68
C SER A 434 -36.22 -15.54 9.09
N ALA A 435 -34.93 -15.88 9.20
CA ALA A 435 -34.27 -16.14 10.49
C ALA A 435 -34.03 -14.86 11.30
N LEU A 436 -33.71 -13.74 10.64
CA LEU A 436 -33.46 -12.44 11.26
C LEU A 436 -34.74 -11.62 11.51
N GLY A 437 -35.86 -12.00 10.90
CA GLY A 437 -37.11 -11.25 10.96
C GLY A 437 -37.02 -9.86 10.33
N CYS A 438 -36.40 -9.76 9.15
CA CYS A 438 -36.06 -8.48 8.52
C CYS A 438 -36.41 -8.42 7.03
N ALA A 439 -36.56 -7.22 6.47
CA ALA A 439 -37.03 -7.01 5.11
C ALA A 439 -35.96 -7.40 4.07
N ALA A 440 -36.23 -8.45 3.27
CA ALA A 440 -35.28 -8.99 2.29
C ALA A 440 -34.65 -7.94 1.33
N PRO A 441 -35.36 -6.91 0.82
CA PRO A 441 -34.74 -5.89 -0.03
C PRO A 441 -33.72 -4.99 0.70
N ALA A 442 -33.93 -4.73 2.01
CA ALA A 442 -32.98 -3.98 2.82
C ALA A 442 -31.80 -4.86 3.23
N LEU A 443 -32.07 -6.12 3.60
CA LEU A 443 -31.02 -7.11 3.87
C LEU A 443 -30.13 -7.34 2.64
N LEU A 444 -30.67 -7.38 1.42
CA LEU A 444 -29.88 -7.55 0.19
C LEU A 444 -28.86 -6.43 0.01
N ARG A 445 -29.24 -5.18 0.27
CA ARG A 445 -28.34 -4.00 0.18
C ARG A 445 -27.19 -4.12 1.19
N ILE A 446 -27.51 -4.49 2.44
CA ILE A 446 -26.52 -4.79 3.49
C ILE A 446 -25.60 -5.96 3.08
N MET A 447 -26.14 -7.07 2.57
CA MET A 447 -25.34 -8.23 2.14
C MET A 447 -24.47 -7.93 0.91
N ARG A 448 -24.92 -7.10 -0.04
CA ARG A 448 -24.09 -6.62 -1.16
C ARG A 448 -22.85 -5.88 -0.66
N PHE A 449 -23.04 -4.91 0.26
CA PHE A 449 -21.93 -4.19 0.89
C PHE A 449 -20.98 -5.14 1.63
N LEU A 450 -21.51 -5.98 2.52
CA LEU A 450 -20.75 -6.93 3.34
C LEU A 450 -20.02 -8.03 2.53
N THR A 451 -20.46 -8.33 1.31
CA THR A 451 -19.81 -9.33 0.44
C THR A 451 -18.77 -8.72 -0.49
N ASN A 452 -18.97 -7.48 -0.98
CA ASN A 452 -17.90 -6.69 -1.60
C ASN A 452 -16.74 -6.51 -0.61
N ARG A 453 -17.04 -6.14 0.65
CA ARG A 453 -16.07 -5.99 1.74
C ARG A 453 -15.50 -7.30 2.29
N LYS A 454 -15.75 -8.44 1.64
CA LYS A 454 -15.27 -9.79 2.02
C LYS A 454 -15.66 -10.27 3.42
N LEU A 455 -16.42 -9.52 4.24
CA LEU A 455 -16.91 -10.00 5.55
C LEU A 455 -17.68 -11.32 5.36
N PHE A 456 -18.62 -11.38 4.42
CA PHE A 456 -19.35 -12.60 4.10
C PHE A 456 -19.04 -13.05 2.67
N LYS A 457 -19.09 -14.35 2.41
CA LYS A 457 -18.88 -14.90 1.06
C LYS A 457 -20.20 -15.14 0.34
N GLU A 458 -20.40 -14.50 -0.82
CA GLU A 458 -21.45 -14.88 -1.77
C GLU A 458 -21.04 -16.17 -2.52
N ILE A 459 -21.98 -17.11 -2.65
CA ILE A 459 -21.83 -18.36 -3.39
C ILE A 459 -22.99 -18.47 -4.38
N ARG A 460 -22.68 -18.53 -5.69
CA ARG A 460 -23.67 -18.67 -6.76
C ARG A 460 -23.85 -20.13 -7.16
N ILE A 461 -25.07 -20.49 -7.54
CA ILE A 461 -25.44 -21.87 -7.87
C ILE A 461 -25.46 -22.06 -9.40
N ASN A 462 -24.38 -22.63 -9.94
CA ASN A 462 -24.06 -22.85 -11.36
C ASN A 462 -23.66 -21.59 -12.15
N GLU A 463 -22.40 -21.58 -12.64
CA GLU A 463 -21.87 -20.55 -13.55
C GLU A 463 -22.32 -20.74 -15.01
N ASN A 464 -22.90 -21.91 -15.34
CA ASN A 464 -23.18 -22.35 -16.72
C ASN A 464 -24.58 -21.99 -17.26
N VAL A 465 -25.30 -21.06 -16.64
CA VAL A 465 -26.64 -20.63 -17.09
C VAL A 465 -26.78 -19.11 -17.04
N GLN A 466 -27.22 -18.48 -18.13
CA GLN A 466 -27.38 -17.02 -18.26
C GLN A 466 -28.68 -16.46 -17.63
N ASP A 467 -29.25 -17.14 -16.62
CA ASP A 467 -30.46 -16.69 -15.93
C ASP A 467 -30.11 -15.88 -14.67
N SER A 468 -30.53 -14.61 -14.63
CA SER A 468 -30.25 -13.66 -13.54
C SER A 468 -31.11 -13.84 -12.27
N GLU A 469 -31.91 -14.91 -12.18
CA GLU A 469 -32.87 -15.14 -11.09
C GLU A 469 -32.48 -16.27 -10.10
N GLN A 470 -31.33 -16.93 -10.26
CA GLN A 470 -30.88 -17.98 -9.33
C GLN A 470 -30.45 -17.38 -7.98
N PRO A 471 -30.88 -17.94 -6.82
CA PRO A 471 -30.59 -17.35 -5.51
C PRO A 471 -29.15 -17.60 -5.05
N SER A 472 -28.42 -16.52 -4.77
CA SER A 472 -27.16 -16.55 -4.02
C SER A 472 -27.33 -17.16 -2.62
N LEU A 473 -26.31 -17.90 -2.16
CA LEU A 473 -26.13 -18.31 -0.78
C LEU A 473 -25.03 -17.49 -0.12
N TYR A 474 -25.18 -17.15 1.16
CA TYR A 474 -24.21 -16.41 1.95
C TYR A 474 -23.56 -17.30 3.01
N ALA A 475 -22.24 -17.19 3.16
CA ALA A 475 -21.43 -18.02 4.06
C ALA A 475 -20.48 -17.18 4.93
N GLN A 476 -20.07 -17.76 6.06
CA GLN A 476 -19.11 -17.19 7.01
C GLN A 476 -17.66 -17.24 6.47
N THR A 477 -16.87 -16.21 6.74
CA THR A 477 -15.40 -16.17 6.57
C THR A 477 -14.70 -16.23 7.93
N ALA A 478 -13.38 -16.07 8.03
CA ALA A 478 -12.73 -15.75 9.31
C ALA A 478 -13.25 -14.41 9.87
N LEU A 479 -13.28 -13.38 9.03
CA LEU A 479 -13.68 -12.02 9.34
C LEU A 479 -15.11 -11.89 9.90
N SER A 480 -16.12 -12.55 9.29
CA SER A 480 -17.48 -12.51 9.84
C SER A 480 -17.66 -13.31 11.15
N ARG A 481 -16.74 -14.19 11.51
CA ARG A 481 -16.78 -14.89 12.81
C ARG A 481 -16.29 -14.00 13.95
N LEU A 482 -15.43 -13.03 13.69
CA LEU A 482 -15.03 -12.02 14.67
C LEU A 482 -16.21 -11.12 15.10
N ILE A 483 -17.28 -11.02 14.30
CA ILE A 483 -18.49 -10.24 14.62
C ILE A 483 -19.69 -11.07 15.13
N LEU A 484 -19.46 -12.34 15.52
CA LEU A 484 -20.44 -13.11 16.31
C LEU A 484 -20.71 -12.42 17.64
N ARG A 485 -21.95 -12.39 18.12
CA ARG A 485 -22.31 -11.73 19.41
C ARG A 485 -21.71 -12.43 20.63
N SER A 486 -21.33 -13.69 20.50
CA SER A 486 -20.71 -14.49 21.55
C SER A 486 -19.68 -15.45 20.97
N GLY A 487 -18.48 -15.43 21.53
CA GLY A 487 -17.37 -16.32 21.19
C GLY A 487 -16.11 -15.82 21.87
N GLU A 488 -15.15 -16.71 22.15
CA GLU A 488 -13.89 -16.30 22.79
C GLU A 488 -13.13 -15.29 21.92
N LYS A 489 -13.09 -15.52 20.60
CA LYS A 489 -12.45 -14.69 19.58
C LYS A 489 -13.30 -13.53 19.03
N SER A 490 -14.46 -13.24 19.64
CA SER A 490 -15.34 -12.16 19.16
C SER A 490 -14.81 -10.77 19.52
N MET A 491 -14.88 -9.84 18.56
CA MET A 491 -14.66 -8.40 18.73
C MET A 491 -15.97 -7.60 18.71
N ALA A 492 -17.14 -8.24 18.63
CA ALA A 492 -18.42 -7.56 18.42
C ALA A 492 -18.77 -6.52 19.51
N THR A 493 -18.35 -6.74 20.76
CA THR A 493 -18.53 -5.76 21.85
C THR A 493 -17.62 -4.53 21.70
N PHE A 494 -16.43 -4.69 21.12
CA PHE A 494 -15.53 -3.58 20.79
C PHE A 494 -16.12 -2.71 19.67
N VAL A 495 -16.61 -3.33 18.58
CA VAL A 495 -17.35 -2.63 17.52
C VAL A 495 -18.56 -1.87 18.09
N LEU A 496 -19.34 -2.49 18.98
CA LEU A 496 -20.50 -1.86 19.62
C LEU A 496 -20.14 -0.75 20.62
N MET A 497 -18.95 -0.79 21.22
CA MET A 497 -18.44 0.25 22.11
C MET A 497 -18.06 1.51 21.31
N GLU A 498 -17.13 1.39 20.36
CA GLU A 498 -16.65 2.50 19.54
C GLU A 498 -17.79 3.11 18.71
N SER A 499 -18.70 2.29 18.17
CA SER A 499 -19.87 2.76 17.43
C SER A 499 -21.06 3.22 18.29
N SER A 500 -20.87 3.38 19.60
CA SER A 500 -21.91 3.89 20.51
C SER A 500 -21.99 5.43 20.50
N PRO A 501 -23.19 6.04 20.65
CA PRO A 501 -23.32 7.50 20.63
C PRO A 501 -22.43 8.27 21.61
N PRO A 502 -22.17 7.81 22.86
CA PRO A 502 -21.25 8.50 23.77
C PRO A 502 -19.78 8.53 23.31
N MET A 503 -19.34 7.54 22.52
CA MET A 503 -17.99 7.44 21.96
C MET A 503 -17.87 8.16 20.59
N LEU A 504 -18.98 8.37 19.88
CA LEU A 504 -19.00 9.07 18.59
C LEU A 504 -19.28 10.57 18.68
N ALA A 505 -20.05 11.02 19.69
CA ALA A 505 -20.24 12.44 19.96
C ALA A 505 -18.93 13.27 20.14
N PRO A 506 -17.87 12.79 20.84
CA PRO A 506 -16.62 13.53 21.07
C PRO A 506 -15.95 14.06 19.80
N TRP A 507 -15.95 13.26 18.73
CA TRP A 507 -15.17 13.52 17.51
C TRP A 507 -15.60 14.78 16.76
N HIS A 508 -16.84 15.22 16.94
CA HIS A 508 -17.32 16.49 16.41
C HIS A 508 -16.53 17.69 16.98
N GLY A 509 -16.00 17.57 18.20
CA GLY A 509 -15.22 18.59 18.90
C GLY A 509 -13.70 18.50 18.70
N LEU A 510 -13.20 17.56 17.87
CA LEU A 510 -11.75 17.33 17.71
C LEU A 510 -10.99 18.62 17.33
N SER A 511 -11.49 19.39 16.37
CA SER A 511 -10.85 20.65 15.92
C SER A 511 -10.86 21.77 16.97
N ALA A 512 -11.75 21.72 17.96
CA ALA A 512 -11.71 22.62 19.11
C ALA A 512 -10.59 22.24 20.10
N ARG A 513 -10.32 20.94 20.28
CA ARG A 513 -9.24 20.41 21.15
C ARG A 513 -7.83 20.66 20.60
N ILE A 514 -7.68 20.89 19.28
CA ILE A 514 -6.40 21.33 18.70
C ILE A 514 -6.20 22.85 18.87
N LYS A 515 -7.29 23.62 18.99
CA LYS A 515 -7.32 25.09 19.14
C LYS A 515 -7.22 25.59 20.60
N THR A 516 -7.06 24.72 21.58
CA THR A 516 -6.82 25.13 22.98
C THR A 516 -5.44 25.80 23.10
N GLU A 517 -5.30 26.79 23.99
CA GLU A 517 -4.01 27.47 24.19
C GLU A 517 -2.95 26.51 24.80
N VAL A 518 -1.67 26.85 24.62
CA VAL A 518 -0.55 25.96 24.99
C VAL A 518 -0.49 25.67 26.48
N ASP A 519 -0.87 26.64 27.31
CA ASP A 519 -0.84 26.56 28.78
C ASP A 519 -2.12 25.97 29.41
N ASP A 520 -3.14 25.60 28.61
CA ASP A 520 -4.44 25.06 29.09
C ASP A 520 -4.73 23.63 28.57
N SER A 521 -3.76 22.72 28.71
CA SER A 521 -4.03 21.28 28.60
C SER A 521 -4.99 20.76 29.68
N SER A 522 -5.24 21.57 30.72
CA SER A 522 -6.29 21.39 31.73
C SER A 522 -7.72 21.55 31.23
N GLY A 523 -7.94 22.05 30.00
CA GLY A 523 -9.27 22.09 29.40
C GLY A 523 -9.91 20.69 29.26
N PRO A 524 -11.25 20.60 29.28
CA PRO A 524 -11.96 19.32 29.14
C PRO A 524 -11.65 18.61 27.81
N SER A 525 -11.72 17.28 27.81
CA SER A 525 -11.68 16.49 26.57
C SER A 525 -12.91 16.74 25.70
N PRO A 526 -12.85 16.43 24.39
CA PRO A 526 -14.05 16.41 23.55
C PRO A 526 -15.15 15.51 24.11
N PHE A 527 -14.81 14.40 24.78
CA PHE A 527 -15.77 13.55 25.48
C PHE A 527 -16.39 14.25 26.69
N GLU A 528 -15.62 14.96 27.52
CA GLU A 528 -16.17 15.74 28.63
C GLU A 528 -17.06 16.90 28.15
N VAL A 529 -16.72 17.53 27.02
CA VAL A 529 -17.57 18.53 26.37
C VAL A 529 -18.88 17.92 25.84
N ALA A 530 -18.83 16.73 25.23
CA ALA A 530 -20.01 16.07 24.65
C ALA A 530 -20.93 15.42 25.68
N ASN A 531 -20.36 14.75 26.69
CA ASN A 531 -21.08 13.93 27.67
C ASN A 531 -21.22 14.60 29.06
N GLY A 532 -20.62 15.78 29.26
CA GLY A 532 -20.68 16.57 30.50
C GLY A 532 -19.85 16.02 31.67
N LYS A 533 -18.98 15.03 31.40
CA LYS A 533 -18.09 14.34 32.35
C LYS A 533 -16.95 13.65 31.60
N ASP A 534 -15.81 13.46 32.25
CA ASP A 534 -14.77 12.53 31.78
C ASP A 534 -15.32 11.10 31.61
N VAL A 535 -14.65 10.30 30.77
CA VAL A 535 -15.09 8.94 30.39
C VAL A 535 -15.30 8.01 31.59
N TRP A 536 -14.46 8.12 32.64
CA TRP A 536 -14.55 7.28 33.83
C TRP A 536 -15.70 7.68 34.74
N SER A 537 -15.90 8.98 34.98
CA SER A 537 -17.05 9.53 35.73
C SER A 537 -18.38 9.37 34.98
N TYR A 538 -18.34 9.26 33.64
CA TYR A 538 -19.49 8.91 32.81
C TYR A 538 -19.80 7.43 32.91
N ALA A 539 -18.83 6.54 32.74
CA ALA A 539 -19.00 5.09 32.89
C ALA A 539 -19.53 4.73 34.30
N ALA A 540 -18.93 5.28 35.35
CA ALA A 540 -19.37 5.09 36.74
C ALA A 540 -20.81 5.55 37.02
N ALA A 541 -21.36 6.46 36.19
CA ALA A 541 -22.74 6.91 36.26
C ALA A 541 -23.70 6.18 35.32
N ASN A 542 -23.18 5.42 34.34
CA ASN A 542 -23.94 4.72 33.32
C ASN A 542 -23.55 3.22 33.29
N PRO A 543 -24.08 2.38 34.19
CA PRO A 543 -23.61 1.01 34.37
C PRO A 543 -23.64 0.14 33.10
N GLY A 544 -24.58 0.35 32.18
CA GLY A 544 -24.61 -0.38 30.90
C GLY A 544 -23.48 -0.01 29.95
N HIS A 545 -22.99 1.24 30.00
CA HIS A 545 -21.82 1.68 29.23
C HIS A 545 -20.51 1.23 29.91
N SER A 546 -20.45 1.27 31.25
CA SER A 546 -19.35 0.65 32.01
C SER A 546 -19.23 -0.86 31.74
N GLN A 547 -20.36 -1.58 31.64
CA GLN A 547 -20.38 -2.99 31.23
C GLN A 547 -19.87 -3.16 29.79
N LEU A 548 -20.32 -2.34 28.84
CA LEU A 548 -19.88 -2.41 27.45
C LEU A 548 -18.37 -2.16 27.29
N ILE A 549 -17.80 -1.18 28.01
CA ILE A 549 -16.34 -0.96 28.08
C ILE A 549 -15.64 -2.21 28.64
N ASN A 550 -16.12 -2.75 29.77
CA ASN A 550 -15.54 -3.96 30.37
C ASN A 550 -15.61 -5.19 29.45
N GLU A 551 -16.67 -5.31 28.63
CA GLU A 551 -16.82 -6.41 27.67
C GLU A 551 -16.00 -6.20 26.39
N ALA A 552 -15.75 -4.96 25.97
CA ALA A 552 -14.85 -4.62 24.87
C ALA A 552 -13.38 -4.84 25.26
N MET A 553 -12.94 -4.31 26.41
CA MET A 553 -11.59 -4.52 26.95
C MET A 553 -11.33 -6.01 27.23
N ALA A 554 -12.34 -6.76 27.68
CA ALA A 554 -12.23 -8.21 27.84
C ALA A 554 -12.13 -9.00 26.52
N CYS A 555 -12.42 -8.39 25.37
CA CYS A 555 -12.15 -9.01 24.07
C CYS A 555 -10.71 -8.72 23.61
N ASN A 556 -10.21 -7.49 23.80
CA ASN A 556 -8.79 -7.18 23.57
C ASN A 556 -7.89 -8.07 24.46
N ALA A 557 -8.20 -8.13 25.76
CA ALA A 557 -7.50 -8.97 26.74
C ALA A 557 -7.36 -10.44 26.32
N ARG A 558 -8.36 -11.02 25.64
CA ARG A 558 -8.30 -12.42 25.17
C ARG A 558 -7.34 -12.64 24.01
N VAL A 559 -7.11 -11.60 23.20
CA VAL A 559 -6.12 -11.62 22.12
C VAL A 559 -4.74 -11.38 22.71
N THR A 560 -4.54 -10.24 23.38
CA THR A 560 -3.22 -9.83 23.88
C THR A 560 -2.65 -10.81 24.91
N VAL A 561 -3.46 -11.33 25.84
CA VAL A 561 -2.97 -12.29 26.84
C VAL A 561 -2.75 -13.69 26.25
N ALA A 562 -3.41 -14.06 25.14
CA ALA A 562 -3.05 -15.28 24.43
C ALA A 562 -1.67 -15.16 23.78
N ALA A 563 -1.38 -14.03 23.10
CA ALA A 563 -0.05 -13.78 22.53
C ALA A 563 1.05 -13.73 23.60
N ILE A 564 0.80 -13.08 24.75
CA ILE A 564 1.72 -13.05 25.90
C ILE A 564 2.02 -14.46 26.41
N LEU A 565 1.01 -15.33 26.52
CA LEU A 565 1.18 -16.69 27.03
C LEU A 565 1.86 -17.65 26.03
N ASP A 566 1.74 -17.38 24.73
CA ASP A 566 2.42 -18.15 23.68
C ASP A 566 3.88 -17.69 23.46
N GLY A 567 4.18 -16.39 23.61
CA GLY A 567 5.49 -15.81 23.26
C GLY A 567 6.35 -15.26 24.42
N CYS A 568 5.78 -15.04 25.61
CA CYS A 568 6.44 -14.36 26.74
C CYS A 568 6.03 -14.97 28.10
N LEU A 569 6.01 -16.31 28.19
CA LEU A 569 5.58 -17.02 29.40
C LEU A 569 6.61 -16.95 30.54
N ASP A 570 7.89 -16.90 30.18
CA ASP A 570 9.07 -16.74 31.04
C ASP A 570 9.05 -15.44 31.86
N VAL A 571 8.42 -14.39 31.33
CA VAL A 571 8.11 -13.14 32.06
C VAL A 571 7.47 -13.41 33.42
N PHE A 572 6.68 -14.47 33.54
CA PHE A 572 5.94 -14.81 34.75
C PHE A 572 6.69 -15.76 35.72
N ASP A 573 7.93 -16.14 35.40
CA ASP A 573 8.74 -16.98 36.29
C ASP A 573 9.16 -16.25 37.58
N GLY A 574 9.22 -17.02 38.66
CA GLY A 574 9.50 -16.52 40.01
C GLY A 574 8.34 -15.79 40.69
N ILE A 575 7.31 -15.36 39.96
CA ILE A 575 6.14 -14.65 40.51
C ILE A 575 5.25 -15.62 41.32
N GLY A 576 5.04 -15.34 42.61
CA GLY A 576 4.05 -16.07 43.44
C GLY A 576 2.68 -15.36 43.51
N THR A 577 2.70 -14.03 43.45
CA THR A 577 1.53 -13.16 43.48
C THR A 577 1.67 -12.03 42.46
N ILE A 578 0.61 -11.73 41.72
CA ILE A 578 0.59 -10.64 40.73
C ILE A 578 -0.62 -9.72 40.97
N VAL A 579 -0.44 -8.41 40.81
CA VAL A 579 -1.54 -7.44 40.84
C VAL A 579 -1.79 -6.88 39.43
N ASP A 580 -3.01 -7.06 38.93
CA ASP A 580 -3.49 -6.56 37.65
C ASP A 580 -4.11 -5.17 37.89
N VAL A 581 -3.37 -4.11 37.57
CA VAL A 581 -3.70 -2.71 37.91
C VAL A 581 -4.42 -2.08 36.72
N GLY A 582 -5.72 -1.81 36.89
CA GLY A 582 -6.62 -1.51 35.77
C GLY A 582 -7.21 -2.78 35.12
N GLY A 583 -7.12 -3.95 35.78
CA GLY A 583 -7.57 -5.24 35.24
C GLY A 583 -9.07 -5.37 34.95
N GLY A 584 -9.87 -4.34 35.25
CA GLY A 584 -11.29 -4.28 34.93
C GLY A 584 -12.09 -5.43 35.55
N ASN A 585 -12.82 -6.16 34.70
CA ASN A 585 -13.54 -7.37 35.09
C ASN A 585 -12.66 -8.61 35.32
N GLY A 586 -11.33 -8.49 35.21
CA GLY A 586 -10.34 -9.54 35.49
C GLY A 586 -10.20 -10.61 34.42
N THR A 587 -10.48 -10.30 33.16
CA THR A 587 -10.32 -11.27 32.07
C THR A 587 -8.86 -11.62 31.81
N ALA A 588 -7.97 -10.61 31.76
CA ALA A 588 -6.54 -10.81 31.60
C ALA A 588 -5.97 -11.70 32.72
N LEU A 589 -6.13 -11.27 33.97
CA LEU A 589 -5.66 -12.02 35.13
C LEU A 589 -6.26 -13.44 35.27
N ARG A 590 -7.52 -13.67 34.90
CA ARG A 590 -8.10 -15.03 34.87
C ARG A 590 -7.42 -15.93 33.84
N MET A 591 -6.98 -15.39 32.70
CA MET A 591 -6.24 -16.16 31.70
C MET A 591 -4.82 -16.46 32.19
N LEU A 592 -4.12 -15.45 32.73
CA LEU A 592 -2.79 -15.63 33.34
C LEU A 592 -2.80 -16.68 34.47
N VAL A 593 -3.71 -16.57 35.44
CA VAL A 593 -3.81 -17.54 36.57
C VAL A 593 -4.27 -18.94 36.12
N ARG A 594 -4.98 -19.05 34.99
CA ARG A 594 -5.36 -20.35 34.39
C ARG A 594 -4.18 -21.03 33.68
N ALA A 595 -3.31 -20.25 33.03
CA ALA A 595 -2.12 -20.75 32.33
C ALA A 595 -0.93 -20.96 33.28
N CYS A 596 -0.84 -20.16 34.34
CA CYS A 596 0.22 -20.18 35.35
C CYS A 596 -0.35 -20.48 36.76
N PRO A 597 -0.79 -21.73 37.09
CA PRO A 597 -1.54 -22.02 38.31
C PRO A 597 -0.76 -21.90 39.63
N TRP A 598 0.53 -21.56 39.57
CA TRP A 598 1.34 -21.21 40.75
C TRP A 598 1.08 -19.77 41.23
N ILE A 599 0.63 -18.89 40.33
CA ILE A 599 0.40 -17.46 40.60
C ILE A 599 -0.96 -17.26 41.28
N ARG A 600 -1.00 -16.38 42.28
CA ARG A 600 -2.25 -15.81 42.80
C ARG A 600 -2.45 -14.39 42.31
N GLY A 601 -3.62 -14.13 41.73
CA GLY A 601 -3.95 -12.84 41.18
C GLY A 601 -4.67 -11.92 42.15
N ILE A 602 -4.37 -10.62 42.09
CA ILE A 602 -5.15 -9.54 42.68
C ILE A 602 -5.63 -8.64 41.53
N ASN A 603 -6.93 -8.71 41.21
CA ASN A 603 -7.58 -7.83 40.25
C ASN A 603 -7.88 -6.48 40.91
N PHE A 604 -7.16 -5.43 40.52
CA PHE A 604 -7.22 -4.13 41.18
C PHE A 604 -7.74 -3.03 40.25
N ASP A 605 -8.93 -2.52 40.56
CA ASP A 605 -9.62 -1.49 39.76
C ASP A 605 -10.48 -0.59 40.67
N LEU A 606 -11.19 0.37 40.09
CA LEU A 606 -12.17 1.19 40.79
C LEU A 606 -13.25 0.32 41.45
N PRO A 607 -13.75 0.68 42.66
CA PRO A 607 -14.67 -0.17 43.43
C PRO A 607 -15.97 -0.57 42.70
N HIS A 608 -16.42 0.22 41.71
CA HIS A 608 -17.60 -0.10 40.92
C HIS A 608 -17.31 -1.19 39.87
N VAL A 609 -16.14 -1.15 39.23
CA VAL A 609 -15.71 -2.09 38.19
C VAL A 609 -15.46 -3.48 38.77
N VAL A 610 -14.64 -3.59 39.83
CA VAL A 610 -14.39 -4.89 40.47
C VAL A 610 -15.63 -5.52 41.11
N SER A 611 -16.68 -4.73 41.41
CA SER A 611 -17.90 -5.24 42.06
C SER A 611 -18.74 -6.17 41.17
N VAL A 612 -18.57 -6.09 39.85
CA VAL A 612 -19.24 -6.94 38.86
C VAL A 612 -18.32 -8.01 38.25
N ALA A 613 -17.06 -8.08 38.69
CA ALA A 613 -16.10 -9.05 38.18
C ALA A 613 -16.46 -10.51 38.54
N LEU A 614 -16.22 -11.42 37.61
CA LEU A 614 -16.50 -12.85 37.80
C LEU A 614 -15.45 -13.48 38.72
N LYS A 615 -15.91 -13.91 39.90
CA LYS A 615 -15.12 -14.65 40.89
C LYS A 615 -14.48 -15.89 40.26
N SER A 616 -13.16 -15.98 40.36
CA SER A 616 -12.39 -17.15 39.96
C SER A 616 -11.69 -17.76 41.18
N GLU A 617 -11.38 -19.05 41.09
CA GLU A 617 -10.33 -19.62 41.95
C GLU A 617 -8.98 -18.97 41.57
N GLY A 618 -8.10 -18.76 42.56
CA GLY A 618 -6.80 -18.10 42.38
C GLY A 618 -6.81 -16.57 42.24
N VAL A 619 -7.98 -15.91 42.12
CA VAL A 619 -8.09 -14.45 41.94
C VAL A 619 -8.87 -13.78 43.07
N GLU A 620 -8.27 -12.78 43.72
CA GLU A 620 -8.93 -11.82 44.62
C GLU A 620 -9.31 -10.54 43.86
N HIS A 621 -10.44 -9.92 44.18
CA HIS A 621 -10.87 -8.65 43.57
C HIS A 621 -10.84 -7.53 44.62
N VAL A 622 -10.01 -6.50 44.38
CA VAL A 622 -9.76 -5.41 45.33
C VAL A 622 -10.13 -4.08 44.70
N GLY A 623 -11.07 -3.36 45.34
CA GLY A 623 -11.48 -2.03 44.90
C GLY A 623 -10.60 -0.93 45.47
N GLY A 624 -10.05 -0.07 44.62
CA GLY A 624 -9.20 1.04 45.06
C GLY A 624 -8.99 2.12 44.00
N ASP A 625 -7.79 2.70 44.02
CA ASP A 625 -7.41 3.85 43.19
C ASP A 625 -5.88 3.84 43.06
N MET A 626 -5.39 3.59 41.83
CA MET A 626 -3.96 3.40 41.54
C MET A 626 -3.10 4.62 41.87
N PHE A 627 -3.64 5.84 41.78
CA PHE A 627 -2.92 7.06 42.15
C PHE A 627 -2.70 7.17 43.67
N LYS A 628 -3.53 6.48 44.46
CA LYS A 628 -3.45 6.44 45.93
C LYS A 628 -2.60 5.27 46.43
N PHE A 629 -2.84 4.05 45.95
CA PHE A 629 -2.09 2.85 46.33
C PHE A 629 -2.26 1.73 45.29
N VAL A 630 -1.35 0.76 45.30
CA VAL A 630 -1.48 -0.54 44.62
C VAL A 630 -1.34 -1.66 45.67
N PRO A 631 -2.16 -2.73 45.63
CA PRO A 631 -2.04 -3.89 46.50
C PRO A 631 -0.68 -4.58 46.38
N LYS A 632 -0.13 -5.08 47.51
CA LYS A 632 1.17 -5.75 47.52
C LYS A 632 1.11 -7.11 46.83
N ALA A 633 2.00 -7.30 45.85
CA ALA A 633 2.22 -8.53 45.10
C ALA A 633 3.70 -8.60 44.69
N ASP A 634 4.17 -9.79 44.28
CA ASP A 634 5.55 -9.99 43.80
C ASP A 634 5.79 -9.35 42.43
N ALA A 635 4.73 -9.10 41.65
CA ALA A 635 4.77 -8.30 40.43
C ALA A 635 3.50 -7.46 40.23
N ALA A 636 3.61 -6.38 39.46
CA ALA A 636 2.48 -5.59 38.95
C ALA A 636 2.38 -5.71 37.43
N PHE A 637 1.15 -5.87 36.93
CA PHE A 637 0.81 -5.98 35.52
C PHE A 637 -0.10 -4.82 35.12
N LEU A 638 0.18 -4.17 33.99
CA LEU A 638 -0.64 -3.13 33.38
C LEU A 638 -0.78 -3.43 31.88
N MET A 639 -1.99 -3.29 31.34
CA MET A 639 -2.27 -3.58 29.92
C MET A 639 -3.31 -2.59 29.37
N SER A 640 -2.90 -1.69 28.48
CA SER A 640 -3.74 -0.58 27.98
C SER A 640 -4.31 0.27 29.14
N VAL A 641 -3.42 0.82 29.96
CA VAL A 641 -3.77 1.64 31.15
C VAL A 641 -2.96 2.94 31.20
N LEU A 642 -1.73 2.93 30.69
CA LEU A 642 -0.85 4.11 30.70
C LEU A 642 -1.07 5.01 29.48
N HIS A 643 -1.74 4.53 28.43
CA HIS A 643 -2.15 5.35 27.30
C HIS A 643 -3.20 6.44 27.63
N ASP A 644 -4.01 6.23 28.67
CA ASP A 644 -5.04 7.16 29.16
C ASP A 644 -4.51 8.49 29.72
N TRP A 645 -3.21 8.54 30.05
CA TRP A 645 -2.62 9.56 30.90
C TRP A 645 -1.40 10.24 30.26
N GLU A 646 -1.07 11.44 30.73
CA GLU A 646 0.15 12.14 30.37
C GLU A 646 1.36 11.55 31.12
N ASP A 647 2.56 11.99 30.78
CA ASP A 647 3.81 11.36 31.25
C ASP A 647 3.96 11.46 32.78
N ASP A 648 3.62 12.61 33.39
CA ASP A 648 3.65 12.81 34.86
C ASP A 648 2.73 11.83 35.61
N GLU A 649 1.51 11.62 35.11
CA GLU A 649 0.57 10.67 35.69
C GLU A 649 1.04 9.21 35.52
N CYS A 650 1.60 8.85 34.35
CA CYS A 650 2.21 7.53 34.14
C CYS A 650 3.37 7.28 35.12
N ILE A 651 4.25 8.27 35.28
CA ILE A 651 5.35 8.27 36.25
C ILE A 651 4.83 8.06 37.68
N GLN A 652 3.67 8.63 38.05
CA GLN A 652 3.04 8.41 39.35
C GLN A 652 2.50 6.97 39.50
N ILE A 653 1.80 6.44 38.49
CA ILE A 653 1.24 5.08 38.50
C ILE A 653 2.37 4.04 38.65
N LEU A 654 3.45 4.18 37.87
CA LEU A 654 4.59 3.26 37.91
C LEU A 654 5.33 3.32 39.26
N LYS A 655 5.48 4.51 39.85
CA LYS A 655 6.00 4.65 41.23
C LYS A 655 5.09 3.96 42.26
N LYS A 656 3.77 3.97 42.08
CA LYS A 656 2.82 3.26 42.97
C LYS A 656 2.87 1.74 42.80
N CYS A 657 3.06 1.24 41.58
CA CYS A 657 3.32 -0.17 41.32
C CYS A 657 4.62 -0.63 42.00
N ARG A 658 5.70 0.15 41.86
CA ARG A 658 6.98 -0.13 42.52
C ARG A 658 6.91 -0.09 44.06
N GLU A 659 6.13 0.82 44.64
CA GLU A 659 5.88 0.87 46.11
C GLU A 659 5.18 -0.39 46.66
N ALA A 660 4.42 -1.09 45.82
CA ALA A 660 3.69 -2.30 46.22
C ALA A 660 4.60 -3.54 46.29
N ILE A 661 5.62 -3.60 45.44
CA ILE A 661 6.51 -4.76 45.26
C ILE A 661 7.44 -4.97 46.47
N PRO A 662 7.48 -6.17 47.09
CA PRO A 662 8.15 -6.39 48.37
C PRO A 662 9.65 -6.78 48.26
N GLY A 663 10.43 -6.12 47.40
CA GLY A 663 11.89 -6.25 47.37
C GLY A 663 12.53 -6.17 45.98
N ASP A 664 13.86 -6.31 45.94
CA ASP A 664 14.73 -6.06 44.77
C ASP A 664 14.67 -7.18 43.71
N LYS A 665 13.53 -7.87 43.57
CA LYS A 665 13.34 -9.07 42.73
C LYS A 665 11.92 -9.20 42.13
N GLY A 666 11.10 -8.15 42.24
CA GLY A 666 9.72 -8.17 41.76
C GLY A 666 9.48 -7.22 40.59
N LYS A 667 8.58 -7.61 39.70
CA LYS A 667 8.49 -7.11 38.32
C LYS A 667 7.43 -6.02 38.16
N VAL A 668 7.67 -5.05 37.27
CA VAL A 668 6.61 -4.25 36.65
C VAL A 668 6.56 -4.64 35.17
N ILE A 669 5.41 -5.16 34.74
CA ILE A 669 5.16 -5.66 33.39
C ILE A 669 4.13 -4.73 32.76
N MET A 670 4.53 -4.04 31.68
CA MET A 670 3.66 -3.14 30.92
C MET A 670 3.37 -3.72 29.54
N VAL A 671 2.12 -3.66 29.12
CA VAL A 671 1.64 -4.09 27.81
C VAL A 671 0.85 -2.94 27.19
N GLU A 672 1.57 -2.06 26.50
CA GLU A 672 1.02 -0.83 25.92
C GLU A 672 1.26 -0.80 24.41
N CYS A 673 0.50 0.02 23.69
CA CYS A 673 0.76 0.21 22.26
C CYS A 673 2.02 1.07 22.06
N VAL A 674 2.71 0.83 20.95
CA VAL A 674 3.91 1.60 20.57
C VAL A 674 3.72 2.18 19.18
N ILE A 675 3.88 3.50 19.05
CA ILE A 675 3.93 4.17 17.75
C ILE A 675 5.34 4.02 17.18
N GLU A 676 5.44 3.44 16.00
CA GLU A 676 6.69 3.44 15.23
C GLU A 676 6.82 4.76 14.45
N GLU A 677 7.99 5.39 14.52
CA GLU A 677 8.24 6.63 13.77
C GLU A 677 8.53 6.32 12.30
N ASN A 678 7.98 7.14 11.38
CA ASN A 678 8.25 7.02 9.95
C ASN A 678 9.74 7.29 9.66
N ASN A 679 10.51 6.22 9.48
CA ASN A 679 11.72 6.31 8.67
C ASN A 679 11.28 6.65 7.24
N ASN A 680 11.51 7.90 6.82
CA ASN A 680 11.04 8.51 5.55
C ASN A 680 11.68 7.93 4.27
N ASN A 681 11.78 6.60 4.17
CA ASN A 681 12.33 5.81 3.07
C ASN A 681 11.28 4.81 2.51
N VAL A 682 9.98 4.99 2.81
CA VAL A 682 8.90 4.03 2.44
C VAL A 682 7.74 4.72 1.69
N GLU A 683 8.02 5.08 0.44
CA GLU A 683 7.00 5.23 -0.60
C GLU A 683 7.03 3.93 -1.43
N GLU A 684 5.94 3.26 -1.82
CA GLU A 684 4.51 3.42 -1.52
C GLU A 684 3.94 2.12 -0.94
N LYS A 685 2.95 2.25 -0.03
CA LYS A 685 1.80 1.33 0.00
C LYS A 685 0.52 2.16 0.12
N HIS A 686 -0.51 1.75 -0.60
CA HIS A 686 -1.92 2.01 -0.31
C HIS A 686 -2.63 0.65 -0.13
N GLU A 687 -3.79 0.67 0.50
CA GLU A 687 -4.82 -0.40 0.61
C GLU A 687 -4.80 -1.34 1.84
N GLU A 688 -3.67 -1.66 2.46
CA GLU A 688 -3.68 -2.39 3.75
C GLU A 688 -3.03 -1.60 4.90
N LEU A 689 -3.88 -1.34 5.90
CA LEU A 689 -3.60 -0.75 7.20
C LEU A 689 -2.83 -1.80 8.02
N GLU A 690 -1.55 -1.53 8.33
CA GLU A 690 -0.65 -2.48 9.01
C GLU A 690 -0.83 -2.37 10.55
N LEU A 691 -0.34 -3.33 11.36
CA LEU A 691 -0.70 -3.33 12.79
C LEU A 691 -0.24 -2.06 13.53
N LYS A 692 0.91 -1.52 13.13
CA LYS A 692 1.46 -0.24 13.60
C LYS A 692 0.54 0.97 13.39
N ASP A 693 -0.37 0.93 12.40
CA ASP A 693 -1.36 1.99 12.20
C ASP A 693 -2.43 2.01 13.31
N VAL A 694 -2.67 0.88 14.01
CA VAL A 694 -3.60 0.82 15.14
C VAL A 694 -3.16 1.78 16.26
N GLY A 695 -1.84 1.93 16.47
CA GLY A 695 -1.29 2.91 17.43
C GLY A 695 -1.59 4.36 17.05
N LEU A 696 -1.67 4.69 15.76
CA LEU A 696 -2.07 6.02 15.30
C LEU A 696 -3.57 6.28 15.49
N PHE A 697 -4.41 5.25 15.34
CA PHE A 697 -5.84 5.38 15.68
C PHE A 697 -6.06 5.53 17.17
N LEU A 698 -5.43 4.69 17.99
CA LEU A 698 -5.51 4.78 19.44
C LEU A 698 -5.00 6.14 19.93
N ASP A 699 -3.95 6.71 19.31
CA ASP A 699 -3.51 8.08 19.62
C ASP A 699 -4.61 9.13 19.38
N MET A 700 -5.38 9.01 18.29
CA MET A 700 -6.51 9.89 18.01
C MET A 700 -7.69 9.63 18.97
N VAL A 701 -7.96 8.35 19.32
CA VAL A 701 -8.97 7.96 20.32
C VAL A 701 -8.64 8.62 21.65
N MET A 702 -7.36 8.65 22.05
CA MET A 702 -6.92 9.32 23.27
C MET A 702 -7.17 10.85 23.23
N ILE A 703 -6.90 11.54 22.11
CA ILE A 703 -7.23 12.98 21.95
C ILE A 703 -8.74 13.24 22.11
N ALA A 704 -9.58 12.33 21.61
CA ALA A 704 -11.03 12.48 21.65
C ALA A 704 -11.66 12.15 23.01
N HIS A 705 -11.19 11.09 23.68
CA HIS A 705 -11.87 10.50 24.84
C HIS A 705 -11.30 10.88 26.21
N THR A 706 -10.01 11.23 26.27
CA THR A 706 -9.30 11.44 27.54
C THR A 706 -8.81 12.88 27.67
N ASN A 707 -8.65 13.36 28.90
CA ASN A 707 -8.19 14.74 29.13
C ASN A 707 -6.67 14.89 28.91
N LYS A 708 -5.90 13.78 28.83
CA LYS A 708 -4.43 13.77 28.88
C LYS A 708 -3.74 12.61 28.12
N GLY A 709 -4.49 11.63 27.59
CA GLY A 709 -3.90 10.43 27.01
C GLY A 709 -3.12 10.65 25.72
N LYS A 710 -2.12 9.78 25.51
CA LYS A 710 -1.39 9.62 24.26
C LYS A 710 -0.82 8.21 24.12
N GLU A 711 -0.78 7.76 22.87
CA GLU A 711 0.08 6.65 22.49
C GLU A 711 1.47 7.18 22.17
N ARG A 712 2.49 6.38 22.44
CA ARG A 712 3.88 6.83 22.60
C ARG A 712 4.86 6.07 21.71
N THR A 713 5.94 6.74 21.31
CA THR A 713 7.08 6.08 20.66
C THR A 713 7.97 5.37 21.69
N LEU A 714 8.91 4.53 21.23
CA LEU A 714 9.88 3.88 22.13
C LEU A 714 10.73 4.89 22.92
N GLU A 715 11.08 6.04 22.33
CA GLU A 715 11.85 7.07 23.03
C GLU A 715 11.03 7.75 24.14
N GLU A 716 9.73 7.99 23.89
CA GLU A 716 8.81 8.52 24.90
C GLU A 716 8.59 7.52 26.06
N TRP A 717 8.40 6.22 25.76
CA TRP A 717 8.28 5.19 26.78
C TRP A 717 9.57 5.06 27.62
N ALA A 718 10.74 5.09 26.99
CA ALA A 718 12.03 5.07 27.69
C ALA A 718 12.21 6.26 28.64
N TYR A 719 11.76 7.47 28.23
CA TYR A 719 11.74 8.65 29.09
C TYR A 719 10.84 8.46 30.33
N VAL A 720 9.60 7.98 30.14
CA VAL A 720 8.64 7.71 31.23
C VAL A 720 9.21 6.70 32.23
N LEU A 721 9.81 5.60 31.76
CA LEU A 721 10.42 4.57 32.60
C LEU A 721 11.62 5.10 33.42
N ALA A 722 12.48 5.92 32.81
CA ALA A 722 13.59 6.57 33.51
C ALA A 722 13.08 7.51 34.62
N GLN A 723 12.06 8.34 34.34
CA GLN A 723 11.49 9.24 35.35
C GLN A 723 10.67 8.50 36.43
N ALA A 724 10.13 7.31 36.14
CA ALA A 724 9.56 6.41 37.14
C ALA A 724 10.63 5.84 38.11
N GLY A 725 11.91 5.88 37.71
CA GLY A 725 13.06 5.49 38.52
C GLY A 725 13.61 4.11 38.17
N GLY A 726 13.43 3.63 36.93
CA GLY A 726 14.37 2.67 36.35
C GLY A 726 15.80 3.20 36.47
N GLN A 727 16.77 2.30 36.60
CA GLN A 727 18.16 2.73 36.83
C GLN A 727 18.79 3.31 35.54
N ASP A 728 19.83 4.14 35.70
CA ASP A 728 20.47 4.92 34.62
C ASP A 728 21.24 4.04 33.62
N ASN A 729 20.55 3.18 32.88
CA ASN A 729 21.03 2.34 31.79
C ASN A 729 20.09 2.44 30.56
N ALA A 730 19.75 3.67 30.16
CA ALA A 730 19.04 3.94 28.90
C ALA A 730 19.95 3.73 27.68
N ALA A 731 20.40 2.50 27.47
CA ALA A 731 21.03 2.05 26.24
C ALA A 731 19.94 1.63 25.26
N ILE A 732 19.67 2.46 24.26
CA ILE A 732 18.93 2.01 23.07
C ILE A 732 19.82 0.98 22.38
N ALA A 733 19.49 -0.30 22.57
CA ALA A 733 20.24 -1.43 22.03
C ALA A 733 19.96 -1.58 20.53
N ASP A 734 20.65 -0.76 19.73
CA ASP A 734 21.01 -1.14 18.37
C ASP A 734 21.59 -2.57 18.39
N LYS A 735 21.22 -3.38 17.38
CA LYS A 735 21.16 -4.86 17.40
C LYS A 735 22.52 -5.59 17.46
N ASP A 736 23.56 -4.87 17.87
CA ASP A 736 24.98 -5.10 17.56
C ASP A 736 25.92 -5.15 18.80
N LYS A 737 25.45 -4.83 20.03
CA LYS A 737 26.34 -4.63 21.21
C LYS A 737 25.84 -5.09 22.59
N LEU A 738 25.87 -6.41 22.84
CA LEU A 738 26.16 -6.99 24.17
C LEU A 738 27.08 -8.22 23.99
N PRO A 739 27.88 -8.62 25.02
CA PRO A 739 29.08 -9.43 24.79
C PRO A 739 28.86 -10.95 24.81
N GLN A 740 29.49 -11.65 23.84
CA GLN A 740 29.51 -13.12 23.79
C GLN A 740 30.23 -13.75 24.99
N ALA A 741 29.47 -14.40 25.88
CA ALA A 741 30.00 -15.26 26.93
C ALA A 741 30.66 -16.51 26.30
N THR A 742 32.00 -16.56 26.33
CA THR A 742 32.78 -17.55 25.56
C THR A 742 33.12 -18.80 26.39
N THR A 743 32.25 -19.82 26.34
CA THR A 743 32.53 -21.17 26.83
C THR A 743 33.51 -21.90 25.93
N GLN A 744 34.81 -21.67 26.15
CA GLN A 744 35.88 -22.43 25.48
C GLN A 744 35.81 -23.92 25.83
N VAL A 745 35.76 -24.78 24.80
CA VAL A 745 36.12 -26.20 24.91
C VAL A 745 37.53 -26.37 24.35
N ASP A 746 38.43 -26.86 25.18
CA ASP A 746 39.88 -26.84 24.95
C ASP A 746 40.35 -28.03 24.09
N VAL A 747 40.88 -27.76 22.88
CA VAL A 747 41.51 -28.78 22.00
C VAL A 747 42.77 -28.23 21.31
N THR A 748 43.89 -28.27 22.03
CA THR A 748 45.28 -28.51 21.57
C THR A 748 45.65 -28.26 20.09
N GLY A 749 46.62 -27.37 19.83
CA GLY A 749 47.32 -27.30 18.53
C GLY A 749 48.44 -26.25 18.44
N ASP A 750 49.69 -26.71 18.40
CA ASP A 750 50.94 -25.92 18.34
C ASP A 750 51.03 -24.90 17.18
N GLY A 751 51.77 -23.78 17.34
CA GLY A 751 51.95 -22.81 16.24
C GLY A 751 52.68 -21.48 16.55
N GLU A 752 53.98 -21.56 16.83
CA GLU A 752 54.95 -20.48 17.08
C GLU A 752 54.86 -19.14 16.30
N THR A 753 55.23 -18.03 16.99
CA THR A 753 55.92 -16.80 16.47
C THR A 753 55.19 -15.79 15.56
N ALA A 754 55.47 -14.48 15.58
CA ALA A 754 56.15 -13.60 16.55
C ALA A 754 55.92 -12.09 16.24
N GLU A 755 56.05 -11.22 17.26
CA GLU A 755 56.68 -9.86 17.33
C GLU A 755 56.70 -8.89 16.11
N VAL A 756 56.64 -7.54 16.22
CA VAL A 756 56.79 -6.54 17.31
C VAL A 756 55.72 -5.44 17.05
N GLY A 757 54.96 -4.89 18.02
CA GLY A 757 55.35 -3.84 18.97
C GLY A 757 55.64 -2.48 18.29
N THR A 758 55.06 -1.34 18.72
CA THR A 758 55.55 -0.47 19.82
C THR A 758 54.50 0.65 19.98
N LEU A 759 53.75 0.80 21.09
CA LEU A 759 54.11 1.48 22.36
C LEU A 759 54.39 3.00 22.18
N HIS A 760 53.99 3.94 23.05
CA HIS A 760 53.61 3.97 24.48
C HIS A 760 52.50 5.08 24.69
N ASN A 761 51.56 5.14 25.65
CA ASN A 761 51.39 4.69 27.07
C ASN A 761 51.29 5.93 28.03
N ILE A 762 50.79 5.75 29.27
CA ILE A 762 50.83 6.66 30.47
C ILE A 762 49.71 7.75 30.52
N GLU A 763 48.90 7.92 31.59
CA GLU A 763 48.81 7.23 32.90
C GLU A 763 47.41 7.31 33.61
N LYS A 764 47.01 6.22 34.30
CA LYS A 764 46.45 6.07 35.69
C LYS A 764 45.58 7.22 36.31
N LYS A 765 44.54 6.98 37.16
CA LYS A 765 44.40 5.92 38.21
C LYS A 765 42.98 5.84 38.85
N LYS A 766 42.51 4.61 39.10
CA LYS A 766 41.48 4.10 40.06
C LYS A 766 40.79 5.05 41.08
N HIS A 767 39.50 4.79 41.31
CA HIS A 767 38.94 4.45 42.63
C HIS A 767 38.08 3.15 42.57
N ARG A 768 37.36 2.78 43.65
CA ARG A 768 36.70 1.47 43.88
C ARG A 768 35.25 1.65 44.39
N GLY A 769 34.39 0.67 44.10
CA GLY A 769 32.99 0.55 44.57
C GLY A 769 32.03 1.10 43.50
N ASP A 770 30.99 0.40 43.04
CA ASP A 770 30.18 -0.63 43.71
C ASP A 770 29.84 -1.84 42.80
N GLN A 771 28.62 -2.37 42.88
CA GLN A 771 28.14 -3.60 42.22
C GLN A 771 27.86 -3.39 40.72
N PRO A 772 27.76 -4.47 39.89
CA PRO A 772 26.99 -4.38 38.65
C PRO A 772 25.52 -4.03 38.97
N VAL A 773 24.86 -3.39 38.04
CA VAL A 773 23.50 -2.84 38.17
C VAL A 773 22.70 -3.28 36.95
N ASP A 774 21.45 -3.65 37.19
CA ASP A 774 20.61 -4.44 36.28
C ASP A 774 20.11 -3.63 35.06
N GLU A 775 19.56 -4.33 34.06
CA GLU A 775 19.18 -3.76 32.75
C GLU A 775 17.64 -3.59 32.65
N VAL A 776 17.11 -3.39 31.44
CA VAL A 776 15.67 -3.32 31.14
C VAL A 776 15.43 -4.21 29.93
N GLU A 777 14.53 -5.18 30.05
CA GLU A 777 14.33 -6.21 29.04
C GLU A 777 13.07 -5.89 28.21
N PHE A 778 13.20 -6.08 26.90
CA PHE A 778 12.18 -5.74 25.90
C PHE A 778 11.77 -7.02 25.18
N TYR A 779 10.48 -7.34 25.22
CA TYR A 779 9.93 -8.52 24.57
C TYR A 779 8.94 -8.09 23.48
N GLU A 780 9.22 -8.50 22.24
CA GLU A 780 8.43 -8.15 21.06
C GLU A 780 7.41 -9.27 20.79
N LEU A 781 6.12 -8.93 20.89
CA LEU A 781 5.04 -9.88 20.57
C LEU A 781 4.74 -9.85 19.08
N ASP A 782 4.68 -11.04 18.49
CA ASP A 782 3.90 -11.25 17.28
C ASP A 782 2.41 -11.27 17.69
N PRO A 783 1.61 -10.20 17.44
CA PRO A 783 1.74 -9.30 16.28
C PRO A 783 2.05 -7.80 16.56
N GLU A 784 2.54 -7.13 15.51
CA GLU A 784 3.27 -5.84 15.39
C GLU A 784 2.73 -4.51 16.03
N SER A 785 2.12 -4.48 17.22
CA SER A 785 1.74 -3.17 17.84
C SER A 785 1.80 -3.07 19.36
N TYR A 786 1.68 -4.18 20.08
CA TYR A 786 1.86 -4.23 21.54
C TYR A 786 3.26 -4.74 21.88
N LYS A 787 4.07 -3.94 22.58
CA LYS A 787 5.41 -4.35 23.02
C LYS A 787 5.42 -4.50 24.54
N VAL A 788 5.99 -5.59 25.03
CA VAL A 788 6.02 -5.89 26.47
C VAL A 788 7.28 -5.28 27.05
N LEU A 789 7.10 -4.29 27.92
CA LEU A 789 8.18 -3.53 28.55
C LEU A 789 8.37 -4.01 29.99
N ILE A 790 9.58 -4.45 30.34
CA ILE A 790 9.84 -5.17 31.59
C ILE A 790 11.08 -4.62 32.29
N MET A 791 10.94 -4.32 33.57
CA MET A 791 12.03 -3.87 34.43
C MET A 791 12.52 -5.06 35.27
N ASP A 792 13.58 -5.73 34.83
CA ASP A 792 13.98 -7.07 35.28
C ASP A 792 15.50 -7.34 35.13
N GLY A 793 15.97 -8.51 35.57
CA GLY A 793 17.31 -8.99 35.26
C GLY A 793 17.43 -10.51 35.09
N ILE A 794 17.69 -10.94 33.85
CA ILE A 794 18.45 -12.12 33.30
C ILE A 794 18.77 -13.30 34.27
N GLN A 795 18.70 -14.59 33.92
CA GLN A 795 18.59 -15.39 32.66
C GLN A 795 18.07 -16.83 33.06
N GLU A 796 17.83 -17.92 32.28
CA GLU A 796 18.29 -18.45 30.98
C GLU A 796 17.40 -19.67 30.56
N GLY A 797 16.97 -19.84 29.29
CA GLY A 797 16.50 -21.16 28.77
C GLY A 797 15.50 -21.19 27.58
N ASP A 798 15.64 -22.17 26.68
CA ASP A 798 14.92 -22.30 25.39
C ASP A 798 14.42 -23.75 25.14
N HIS A 799 13.28 -23.97 24.44
CA HIS A 799 12.87 -25.24 23.78
C HIS A 799 11.59 -25.13 22.91
N HIS A 800 11.61 -25.76 21.71
CA HIS A 800 10.59 -25.64 20.65
C HIS A 800 10.02 -27.02 20.15
N ASP A 801 9.24 -26.97 19.04
CA ASP A 801 8.78 -28.07 18.15
C ASP A 801 7.46 -28.86 18.44
N GLU A 802 6.28 -28.20 18.37
CA GLU A 802 5.01 -28.86 17.98
C GLU A 802 4.02 -27.96 17.18
N LEU A 803 4.48 -26.84 16.59
CA LEU A 803 3.62 -25.71 16.17
C LEU A 803 3.00 -25.78 14.75
N THR A 804 3.64 -26.44 13.78
CA THR A 804 3.48 -26.15 12.34
C THR A 804 2.08 -26.35 11.75
N LEU A 805 1.19 -27.11 12.40
CA LEU A 805 -0.20 -27.30 11.94
C LEU A 805 -1.20 -26.25 12.46
N ARG A 806 -0.79 -25.33 13.35
CA ARG A 806 -1.65 -24.24 13.85
C ARG A 806 -1.44 -22.90 13.16
N LEU A 807 -0.30 -22.71 12.49
CA LEU A 807 0.14 -21.41 11.96
C LEU A 807 -0.80 -20.87 10.87
N ASN A 808 -1.13 -21.68 9.86
CA ASN A 808 -2.02 -21.28 8.76
C ASN A 808 -3.44 -20.85 9.21
N GLU A 809 -3.93 -21.32 10.37
CA GLU A 809 -5.22 -20.87 10.93
C GLU A 809 -5.07 -19.59 11.78
N LYS A 810 -3.86 -19.33 12.32
CA LYS A 810 -3.51 -18.10 13.06
C LYS A 810 -3.39 -16.91 12.10
N GLU A 811 -2.71 -17.08 10.97
CA GLU A 811 -2.45 -16.06 9.95
C GLU A 811 -3.75 -15.50 9.31
N GLU A 812 -4.71 -16.36 8.94
CA GLU A 812 -6.02 -15.92 8.41
C GLU A 812 -6.83 -15.16 9.48
N GLU A 813 -6.76 -15.59 10.75
CA GLU A 813 -7.45 -14.92 11.85
C GLU A 813 -6.83 -13.57 12.19
N GLU A 814 -5.52 -13.44 12.15
CA GLU A 814 -4.83 -12.18 12.45
C GLU A 814 -5.10 -11.13 11.38
N ARG A 815 -4.97 -11.47 10.10
CA ARG A 815 -5.37 -10.59 9.00
C ARG A 815 -6.83 -10.16 9.11
N ALA A 816 -7.72 -11.07 9.51
CA ALA A 816 -9.13 -10.75 9.78
C ALA A 816 -9.33 -9.79 10.97
N ARG A 817 -8.51 -9.86 12.03
CA ARG A 817 -8.56 -8.89 13.15
C ARG A 817 -8.13 -7.49 12.69
N ILE A 818 -7.12 -7.39 11.83
CA ILE A 818 -6.68 -6.12 11.22
C ILE A 818 -7.84 -5.48 10.47
N ASP A 819 -8.52 -6.24 9.60
CA ASP A 819 -9.70 -5.77 8.86
C ASP A 819 -10.82 -5.26 9.79
N ILE A 820 -11.06 -5.87 10.95
CA ILE A 820 -12.01 -5.31 11.94
C ILE A 820 -11.57 -3.92 12.43
N TYR A 821 -10.29 -3.68 12.69
CA TYR A 821 -9.82 -2.34 13.06
C TYR A 821 -9.99 -1.31 11.91
N LYS A 822 -9.82 -1.71 10.64
CA LYS A 822 -10.16 -0.86 9.48
C LYS A 822 -11.63 -0.40 9.56
N TYR A 823 -12.55 -1.35 9.73
CA TYR A 823 -13.99 -1.05 9.80
C TYR A 823 -14.44 -0.33 11.08
N VAL A 824 -13.74 -0.51 12.20
CA VAL A 824 -14.05 0.20 13.45
C VAL A 824 -13.53 1.63 13.41
N PHE A 825 -12.34 1.89 12.86
CA PHE A 825 -11.72 3.21 12.92
C PHE A 825 -11.78 4.04 11.63
N GLY A 826 -12.39 3.56 10.54
CA GLY A 826 -12.59 4.38 9.32
C GLY A 826 -13.29 5.73 9.55
N PHE A 827 -14.12 5.86 10.60
CA PHE A 827 -14.71 7.15 11.00
C PHE A 827 -13.71 8.12 11.66
N VAL A 828 -12.62 7.61 12.26
CA VAL A 828 -11.54 8.43 12.84
C VAL A 828 -10.82 9.17 11.72
N GLU A 829 -10.60 8.51 10.59
CA GLU A 829 -9.97 9.14 9.41
C GLU A 829 -10.84 10.29 8.89
N MET A 830 -12.14 10.05 8.72
CA MET A 830 -13.14 11.10 8.41
C MET A 830 -13.07 12.26 9.42
N ALA A 831 -13.00 11.97 10.73
CA ALA A 831 -12.93 12.99 11.78
C ALA A 831 -11.61 13.79 11.76
N VAL A 832 -10.47 13.18 11.44
CA VAL A 832 -9.18 13.85 11.32
C VAL A 832 -9.10 14.69 10.04
N VAL A 833 -9.69 14.24 8.92
CA VAL A 833 -9.81 15.04 7.68
C VAL A 833 -10.78 16.22 7.89
N LYS A 834 -11.93 16.00 8.54
CA LYS A 834 -12.83 17.06 9.01
C LYS A 834 -12.07 18.09 9.86
N CYS A 835 -11.26 17.62 10.82
CA CYS A 835 -10.44 18.48 11.66
C CYS A 835 -9.45 19.31 10.82
N ALA A 836 -8.72 18.72 9.88
CA ALA A 836 -7.80 19.43 9.00
C ALA A 836 -8.49 20.56 8.21
N ILE A 837 -9.72 20.32 7.72
CA ILE A 837 -10.56 21.33 7.07
C ILE A 837 -11.00 22.40 8.07
N GLU A 838 -11.54 22.06 9.25
CA GLU A 838 -12.02 23.02 10.25
C GLU A 838 -10.92 23.89 10.87
N LEU A 839 -9.69 23.38 10.93
CA LEU A 839 -8.50 24.16 11.25
C LEU A 839 -8.08 25.04 10.07
N GLY A 840 -8.17 24.53 8.84
CA GLY A 840 -7.69 25.21 7.62
C GLY A 840 -6.22 24.93 7.33
N ILE A 841 -5.75 23.71 7.61
CA ILE A 841 -4.35 23.29 7.41
C ILE A 841 -3.95 23.47 5.94
N ALA A 842 -4.75 22.92 5.01
CA ALA A 842 -4.48 23.01 3.58
C ALA A 842 -4.51 24.44 3.04
N ASP A 843 -5.49 25.26 3.46
CA ASP A 843 -5.57 26.69 3.10
C ASP A 843 -4.33 27.46 3.59
N THR A 844 -3.85 27.13 4.80
CA THR A 844 -2.70 27.79 5.44
C THR A 844 -1.39 27.44 4.74
N ILE A 845 -1.12 26.16 4.46
CA ILE A 845 0.08 25.71 3.75
C ILE A 845 0.11 26.31 2.33
N GLU A 846 -1.02 26.32 1.62
CA GLU A 846 -1.10 26.96 0.30
C GLU A 846 -0.78 28.45 0.37
N SER A 847 -1.35 29.16 1.36
CA SER A 847 -1.13 30.61 1.54
C SER A 847 0.32 30.97 1.91
N HIS A 848 1.07 30.03 2.51
CA HIS A 848 2.48 30.22 2.83
C HIS A 848 3.39 30.10 1.58
N GLY A 849 2.94 29.41 0.52
CA GLY A 849 3.58 29.35 -0.80
C GLY A 849 4.93 28.62 -0.86
N ARG A 850 5.32 27.91 0.21
CA ARG A 850 6.56 27.13 0.38
C ARG A 850 6.40 26.15 1.55
N PRO A 851 7.31 25.19 1.77
CA PRO A 851 7.26 24.30 2.94
C PRO A 851 7.24 25.09 4.26
N ILE A 852 6.47 24.62 5.24
CA ILE A 852 6.23 25.31 6.51
C ILE A 852 6.60 24.41 7.70
N SER A 853 7.21 24.97 8.76
CA SER A 853 7.52 24.20 9.97
C SER A 853 6.27 23.93 10.81
N LEU A 854 6.32 22.92 11.69
CA LEU A 854 5.26 22.68 12.69
C LEU A 854 4.96 23.95 13.52
N LEU A 855 5.99 24.69 13.92
CA LEU A 855 5.86 25.88 14.78
C LEU A 855 5.23 27.06 14.03
N ASP A 856 5.63 27.30 12.78
CA ASP A 856 5.02 28.31 11.92
C ASP A 856 3.54 27.98 11.63
N LEU A 857 3.24 26.71 11.34
CA LEU A 857 1.89 26.22 11.09
C LEU A 857 1.01 26.35 12.33
N SER A 858 1.50 25.95 13.50
CA SER A 858 0.79 26.10 14.79
C SER A 858 0.53 27.57 15.13
N SER A 859 1.48 28.45 14.81
CA SER A 859 1.36 29.90 15.02
C SER A 859 0.33 30.52 14.07
N ALA A 860 0.33 30.13 12.80
CA ALA A 860 -0.63 30.61 11.79
C ALA A 860 -2.06 30.12 12.08
N LEU A 861 -2.22 28.88 12.54
CA LEU A 861 -3.50 28.27 12.90
C LEU A 861 -4.00 28.65 14.32
N SER A 862 -3.17 29.31 15.14
CA SER A 862 -3.43 29.57 16.57
C SER A 862 -3.82 28.28 17.33
N CYS A 863 -3.01 27.24 17.18
CA CYS A 863 -3.24 25.90 17.73
C CYS A 863 -2.16 25.46 18.72
N ASN A 864 -2.46 24.45 19.53
CA ASN A 864 -1.48 23.76 20.38
C ASN A 864 -0.53 22.91 19.51
N PRO A 865 0.80 23.08 19.61
CA PRO A 865 1.76 22.43 18.70
C PRO A 865 1.89 20.92 18.95
N HIS A 866 1.67 20.44 20.17
CA HIS A 866 1.73 19.01 20.49
C HIS A 866 0.51 18.26 19.93
N ASN A 867 -0.69 18.82 20.11
CA ASN A 867 -1.91 18.25 19.54
C ASN A 867 -1.91 18.36 18.01
N LEU A 868 -1.38 19.47 17.45
CA LEU A 868 -1.19 19.62 16.01
C LEU A 868 -0.16 18.63 15.46
N HIS A 869 0.93 18.34 16.19
CA HIS A 869 1.91 17.33 15.78
C HIS A 869 1.28 15.95 15.63
N ARG A 870 0.47 15.52 16.61
CA ARG A 870 -0.25 14.23 16.56
C ARG A 870 -1.20 14.15 15.35
N ILE A 871 -1.92 15.23 15.05
CA ILE A 871 -2.77 15.35 13.86
C ILE A 871 -1.94 15.33 12.55
N MET A 872 -0.82 16.05 12.49
CA MET A 872 0.04 16.06 11.29
C MET A 872 0.73 14.70 11.08
N ARG A 873 1.18 14.03 12.15
CA ARG A 873 1.71 12.65 12.13
C ARG A 873 0.72 11.68 11.48
N PHE A 874 -0.55 11.74 11.89
CA PHE A 874 -1.63 10.94 11.29
C PHE A 874 -1.84 11.29 9.80
N LEU A 875 -2.00 12.58 9.47
CA LEU A 875 -2.27 13.04 8.10
C LEU A 875 -1.09 12.81 7.13
N VAL A 876 0.15 12.78 7.63
CA VAL A 876 1.36 12.50 6.84
C VAL A 876 1.54 11.01 6.61
N ASN A 877 1.33 10.16 7.62
CA ASN A 877 1.27 8.71 7.42
C ASN A 877 0.18 8.35 6.39
N ARG A 878 -0.99 9.00 6.46
CA ARG A 878 -2.08 8.86 5.46
C ARG A 878 -1.85 9.61 4.15
N ARG A 879 -0.65 10.14 3.89
CA ARG A 879 -0.22 10.80 2.64
C ARG A 879 -1.08 12.00 2.21
N ILE A 880 -1.94 12.51 3.08
CA ILE A 880 -2.76 13.70 2.83
C ILE A 880 -1.84 14.92 2.74
N PHE A 881 -0.87 15.03 3.64
CA PHE A 881 0.26 15.96 3.51
C PHE A 881 1.56 15.16 3.37
N LYS A 882 2.62 15.77 2.84
CA LYS A 882 3.97 15.17 2.83
C LYS A 882 4.89 15.95 3.75
N GLU A 883 5.76 15.23 4.44
CA GLU A 883 6.80 15.78 5.31
C GLU A 883 8.17 15.68 4.64
N ILE A 884 8.99 16.71 4.78
CA ILE A 884 10.36 16.78 4.26
C ILE A 884 11.34 17.22 5.34
N LYS A 885 12.58 16.69 5.28
CA LYS A 885 13.66 17.02 6.22
C LYS A 885 14.23 18.41 5.92
N ASN A 886 14.61 19.14 6.95
CA ASN A 886 15.24 20.45 6.83
C ASN A 886 16.76 20.34 7.01
N ASP A 887 17.53 20.40 5.92
CA ASP A 887 18.99 20.32 5.97
C ASP A 887 19.66 21.65 6.41
N THR A 888 18.90 22.70 6.72
CA THR A 888 19.43 24.04 7.04
C THR A 888 19.69 24.29 8.53
N VAL A 889 20.83 23.77 9.01
CA VAL A 889 21.61 24.18 10.22
C VAL A 889 20.84 24.40 11.53
N ASN A 890 21.16 23.56 12.52
CA ASN A 890 20.85 23.66 13.96
C ASN A 890 19.39 23.50 14.41
N ASP A 891 18.40 23.51 13.53
CA ASP A 891 17.03 23.10 13.89
C ASP A 891 16.70 21.74 13.25
N LYS A 892 16.34 20.74 14.07
CA LYS A 892 16.01 19.38 13.61
C LYS A 892 14.56 19.25 13.10
N GLY A 893 13.83 20.35 12.97
CA GLY A 893 12.41 20.33 12.59
C GLY A 893 12.15 19.87 11.15
N CYS A 894 11.13 19.04 10.99
CA CYS A 894 10.54 18.74 9.69
C CYS A 894 9.70 19.91 9.13
N LEU A 895 9.49 19.90 7.81
CA LEU A 895 8.64 20.86 7.10
C LEU A 895 7.51 20.13 6.36
N TYR A 896 6.32 20.72 6.32
CA TYR A 896 5.14 20.16 5.68
C TYR A 896 4.85 20.79 4.31
N VAL A 897 4.38 19.98 3.37
CA VAL A 897 3.95 20.39 2.02
C VAL A 897 2.63 19.71 1.62
N GLN A 898 1.98 20.29 0.61
CA GLN A 898 0.75 19.78 0.00
C GLN A 898 1.01 18.56 -0.90
N THR A 899 0.06 17.63 -0.95
CA THR A 899 -0.05 16.62 -2.03
C THR A 899 -1.24 16.95 -2.93
N SER A 900 -1.54 16.15 -3.97
CA SER A 900 -2.81 16.30 -4.69
C SER A 900 -4.04 16.02 -3.81
N LEU A 901 -3.90 15.22 -2.75
CA LEU A 901 -4.99 14.88 -1.83
C LEU A 901 -5.33 16.03 -0.86
N SER A 902 -4.34 16.66 -0.20
CA SER A 902 -4.63 17.85 0.62
C SER A 902 -5.15 19.05 -0.18
N ARG A 903 -4.83 19.13 -1.48
CA ARG A 903 -5.36 20.18 -2.36
C ARG A 903 -6.86 20.11 -2.55
N LEU A 904 -7.48 18.94 -2.39
CA LEU A 904 -8.94 18.77 -2.36
C LEU A 904 -9.58 19.32 -1.07
N LEU A 905 -8.80 19.58 -0.01
CA LEU A 905 -9.27 20.11 1.27
C LEU A 905 -9.27 21.65 1.34
N ILE A 906 -8.67 22.34 0.36
CA ILE A 906 -8.64 23.81 0.27
C ILE A 906 -10.06 24.33 0.02
N LYS A 907 -10.62 25.16 0.90
CA LYS A 907 -12.05 25.54 0.87
C LYS A 907 -12.45 26.38 -0.34
N SER A 908 -11.52 27.18 -0.85
CA SER A 908 -11.73 28.08 -2.00
C SER A 908 -11.30 27.49 -3.35
N GLY A 909 -10.82 26.24 -3.37
CA GLY A 909 -10.38 25.57 -4.60
C GLY A 909 -11.53 25.23 -5.55
N GLU A 910 -11.35 25.46 -6.86
CA GLU A 910 -12.35 25.11 -7.89
C GLU A 910 -12.73 23.62 -7.84
N ARG A 911 -11.76 22.75 -7.54
CA ARG A 911 -11.87 21.29 -7.38
C ARG A 911 -11.97 20.84 -5.91
N SER A 912 -12.36 21.72 -4.99
CA SER A 912 -12.47 21.38 -3.56
C SER A 912 -13.55 20.32 -3.31
N MET A 913 -13.28 19.39 -2.39
CA MET A 913 -14.25 18.45 -1.81
C MET A 913 -14.60 18.81 -0.35
N ALA A 914 -14.06 19.91 0.18
CA ALA A 914 -14.15 20.27 1.60
C ALA A 914 -15.61 20.39 2.10
N SER A 915 -16.51 21.05 1.36
CA SER A 915 -17.93 21.15 1.73
C SER A 915 -18.65 19.79 1.70
N PHE A 916 -18.21 18.83 0.89
CA PHE A 916 -18.76 17.46 0.87
C PHE A 916 -18.34 16.68 2.12
N VAL A 917 -17.05 16.71 2.49
CA VAL A 917 -16.56 16.11 3.75
C VAL A 917 -17.30 16.72 4.95
N LEU A 918 -17.44 18.04 5.00
CA LEU A 918 -18.15 18.73 6.08
C LEU A 918 -19.66 18.43 6.12
N MET A 919 -20.29 18.12 4.99
CA MET A 919 -21.69 17.71 4.92
C MET A 919 -21.89 16.32 5.54
N GLU A 920 -21.22 15.29 5.01
CA GLU A 920 -21.40 13.90 5.48
C GLU A 920 -20.93 13.72 6.93
N SER A 921 -19.86 14.41 7.34
CA SER A 921 -19.35 14.37 8.72
C SER A 921 -20.08 15.32 9.70
N SER A 922 -21.27 15.82 9.33
CA SER A 922 -22.09 16.66 10.22
C SER A 922 -23.04 15.84 11.09
N ASN A 923 -23.27 16.30 12.33
CA ASN A 923 -24.20 15.67 13.29
C ASN A 923 -25.54 15.14 12.68
N PRO A 924 -26.31 15.93 11.90
CA PRO A 924 -27.59 15.45 11.34
C PRO A 924 -27.44 14.37 10.27
N MET A 925 -26.26 14.23 9.64
CA MET A 925 -25.93 13.18 8.66
C MET A 925 -25.29 11.94 9.30
N LEU A 926 -24.64 12.09 10.46
CA LEU A 926 -24.04 10.97 11.21
C LEU A 926 -25.04 10.28 12.16
N ALA A 927 -25.91 11.02 12.84
CA ALA A 927 -26.93 10.46 13.74
C ALA A 927 -27.90 9.42 13.12
N PRO A 928 -28.35 9.52 11.84
CA PRO A 928 -29.22 8.54 11.20
C PRO A 928 -28.68 7.11 11.24
N TRP A 929 -27.37 6.94 11.05
CA TRP A 929 -26.75 5.63 10.89
C TRP A 929 -26.90 4.70 12.11
N HIS A 930 -27.06 5.27 13.31
CA HIS A 930 -27.35 4.47 14.50
C HIS A 930 -28.65 3.65 14.36
N GLY A 931 -29.61 4.10 13.53
CA GLY A 931 -30.90 3.46 13.27
C GLY A 931 -30.92 2.45 12.11
N LEU A 932 -29.78 2.18 11.45
CA LEU A 932 -29.75 1.34 10.24
C LEU A 932 -30.29 -0.08 10.48
N SER A 933 -29.96 -0.71 11.61
CA SER A 933 -30.45 -2.06 11.96
C SER A 933 -31.95 -2.10 12.26
N ALA A 934 -32.53 -0.99 12.76
CA ALA A 934 -33.97 -0.84 12.93
C ALA A 934 -34.67 -0.68 11.56
N ARG A 935 -34.08 0.06 10.62
CA ARG A 935 -34.59 0.23 9.26
C ARG A 935 -34.64 -1.07 8.47
N VAL A 936 -33.64 -1.94 8.63
CA VAL A 936 -33.62 -3.27 7.98
C VAL A 936 -34.65 -4.23 8.60
N LYS A 937 -34.93 -4.13 9.91
CA LYS A 937 -35.98 -4.90 10.60
C LYS A 937 -37.42 -4.42 10.31
N ALA A 938 -37.61 -3.20 9.85
CA ALA A 938 -38.94 -2.63 9.64
C ALA A 938 -39.62 -3.13 8.36
N GLU A 939 -40.93 -3.44 8.43
CA GLU A 939 -41.74 -3.66 7.24
C GLU A 939 -42.00 -2.33 6.52
N ALA A 940 -41.81 -2.32 5.20
CA ALA A 940 -41.36 -1.13 4.46
C ALA A 940 -42.44 -0.08 4.10
N THR A 941 -43.62 -0.08 4.73
CA THR A 941 -44.74 0.81 4.35
C THR A 941 -44.90 2.05 5.22
N ASP A 942 -44.79 1.92 6.54
CA ASP A 942 -45.17 2.98 7.50
C ASP A 942 -44.05 3.35 8.50
N ALA A 943 -42.86 2.78 8.35
CA ALA A 943 -41.72 3.05 9.22
C ALA A 943 -40.93 4.29 8.78
N LEU A 944 -40.57 5.15 9.75
CA LEU A 944 -39.70 6.31 9.55
C LEU A 944 -38.35 5.91 8.93
N THR A 945 -37.72 6.82 8.18
CA THR A 945 -36.30 6.71 7.85
C THR A 945 -35.44 6.87 9.11
N PRO A 946 -34.20 6.35 9.13
CA PRO A 946 -33.29 6.62 10.24
C PRO A 946 -33.04 8.11 10.47
N PHE A 947 -33.02 8.92 9.41
CA PHE A 947 -32.94 10.38 9.51
C PHE A 947 -34.18 11.00 10.15
N GLU A 948 -35.39 10.61 9.75
CA GLU A 948 -36.65 11.06 10.37
C GLU A 948 -36.70 10.67 11.86
N ALA A 949 -36.17 9.50 12.21
CA ALA A 949 -36.09 9.02 13.60
C ALA A 949 -35.03 9.76 14.44
N ALA A 950 -33.92 10.23 13.84
CA ALA A 950 -32.86 10.96 14.52
C ALA A 950 -33.14 12.48 14.63
N ASN A 951 -33.59 13.10 13.53
CA ASN A 951 -33.76 14.54 13.39
C ASN A 951 -35.22 15.01 13.51
N GLY A 952 -36.19 14.09 13.60
CA GLY A 952 -37.62 14.37 13.85
C GLY A 952 -38.44 14.78 12.62
N VAL A 953 -37.78 15.05 11.48
CA VAL A 953 -38.37 15.35 10.16
C VAL A 953 -37.48 14.75 9.06
N ASP A 954 -37.97 14.67 7.82
CA ASP A 954 -37.18 14.19 6.69
C ASP A 954 -36.03 15.14 6.33
N VAL A 955 -35.05 14.65 5.56
CA VAL A 955 -33.82 15.40 5.20
C VAL A 955 -34.09 16.70 4.45
N TRP A 956 -35.13 16.75 3.61
CA TRP A 956 -35.47 17.94 2.83
C TRP A 956 -36.22 18.98 3.68
N SER A 957 -37.14 18.53 4.54
CA SER A 957 -37.75 19.39 5.58
C SER A 957 -36.72 19.92 6.57
N TYR A 958 -35.72 19.12 6.94
CA TYR A 958 -34.63 19.54 7.82
C TYR A 958 -33.75 20.60 7.14
N ALA A 959 -33.34 20.39 5.90
CA ALA A 959 -32.61 21.40 5.12
C ALA A 959 -33.42 22.70 4.97
N ALA A 960 -34.70 22.61 4.63
CA ALA A 960 -35.59 23.77 4.51
C ALA A 960 -35.75 24.57 5.83
N ALA A 961 -35.62 23.89 6.98
CA ALA A 961 -35.67 24.52 8.31
C ALA A 961 -34.31 25.06 8.80
N ASN A 962 -33.20 24.62 8.22
CA ASN A 962 -31.84 24.93 8.67
C ASN A 962 -31.00 25.52 7.51
N PRO A 963 -31.05 26.84 7.28
CA PRO A 963 -30.42 27.49 6.11
C PRO A 963 -28.93 27.19 5.95
N ASP A 964 -28.16 27.16 7.05
CA ASP A 964 -26.71 26.90 7.02
C ASP A 964 -26.41 25.47 6.54
N HIS A 965 -27.27 24.49 6.88
CA HIS A 965 -27.17 23.11 6.41
C HIS A 965 -27.65 22.97 4.95
N SER A 966 -28.70 23.70 4.56
CA SER A 966 -29.12 23.80 3.15
C SER A 966 -28.02 24.40 2.27
N GLN A 967 -27.31 25.43 2.73
CA GLN A 967 -26.13 25.98 2.05
C GLN A 967 -25.02 24.91 1.92
N LEU A 968 -24.70 24.21 3.01
CA LEU A 968 -23.66 23.18 3.02
C LEU A 968 -23.96 22.04 2.03
N ILE A 969 -25.21 21.57 1.96
CA ILE A 969 -25.66 20.59 0.95
C ILE A 969 -25.49 21.16 -0.47
N ASN A 970 -25.92 22.40 -0.71
CA ASN A 970 -25.79 23.04 -2.03
C ASN A 970 -24.33 23.23 -2.47
N GLU A 971 -23.42 23.50 -1.54
CA GLU A 971 -21.98 23.57 -1.82
C GLU A 971 -21.40 22.18 -2.11
N ALA A 972 -21.73 21.17 -1.30
CA ALA A 972 -21.30 19.78 -1.51
C ALA A 972 -21.75 19.24 -2.88
N MET A 973 -23.02 19.41 -3.24
CA MET A 973 -23.54 19.00 -4.55
C MET A 973 -22.87 19.77 -5.69
N ALA A 974 -22.55 21.05 -5.50
CA ALA A 974 -21.80 21.83 -6.49
C ALA A 974 -20.35 21.40 -6.65
N CYS A 975 -19.71 20.88 -5.60
CA CYS A 975 -18.37 20.27 -5.69
C CYS A 975 -18.41 19.02 -6.59
N ASN A 976 -19.36 18.10 -6.34
CA ASN A 976 -19.53 16.91 -7.19
C ASN A 976 -19.87 17.30 -8.65
N ALA A 977 -20.84 18.20 -8.85
CA ALA A 977 -21.28 18.64 -10.18
C ALA A 977 -20.15 19.24 -11.03
N ARG A 978 -19.14 19.90 -10.44
CA ARG A 978 -17.96 20.38 -11.18
C ARG A 978 -17.13 19.23 -11.77
N VAL A 979 -16.97 18.14 -11.03
CA VAL A 979 -16.26 16.94 -11.50
C VAL A 979 -17.09 16.21 -12.55
N THR A 980 -18.36 15.94 -12.24
CA THR A 980 -19.27 15.20 -13.13
C THR A 980 -19.48 15.89 -14.48
N VAL A 981 -19.73 17.21 -14.49
CA VAL A 981 -19.94 17.94 -15.75
C VAL A 981 -18.66 18.06 -16.58
N ALA A 982 -17.48 18.17 -15.94
CA ALA A 982 -16.22 18.14 -16.68
C ALA A 982 -16.02 16.81 -17.42
N ALA A 983 -16.32 15.68 -16.77
CA ALA A 983 -16.27 14.37 -17.42
C ALA A 983 -17.29 14.25 -18.58
N ILE A 984 -18.53 14.72 -18.38
CA ILE A 984 -19.58 14.72 -19.41
C ILE A 984 -19.16 15.54 -20.65
N LEU A 985 -18.65 16.76 -20.44
CA LEU A 985 -18.24 17.64 -21.54
C LEU A 985 -17.06 17.08 -22.34
N ASN A 986 -16.18 16.31 -21.70
CA ASN A 986 -15.05 15.65 -22.36
C ASN A 986 -15.44 14.35 -23.08
N GLY A 987 -16.34 13.55 -22.52
CA GLY A 987 -16.62 12.17 -22.98
C GLY A 987 -17.99 11.89 -23.61
N CYS A 988 -18.98 12.78 -23.45
CA CYS A 988 -20.39 12.53 -23.78
C CYS A 988 -21.10 13.77 -24.37
N LEU A 989 -20.37 14.60 -25.13
CA LEU A 989 -20.86 15.89 -25.62
C LEU A 989 -22.01 15.76 -26.65
N ASP A 990 -22.04 14.66 -27.41
CA ASP A 990 -23.06 14.28 -28.39
C ASP A 990 -24.44 14.02 -27.76
N VAL A 991 -24.49 13.70 -26.46
CA VAL A 991 -25.74 13.60 -25.69
C VAL A 991 -26.52 14.92 -25.75
N PHE A 992 -25.85 16.06 -25.97
CA PHE A 992 -26.48 17.39 -26.08
C PHE A 992 -26.78 17.83 -27.53
N ASP A 993 -26.54 16.98 -28.53
CA ASP A 993 -26.85 17.31 -29.94
C ASP A 993 -28.34 17.60 -30.13
N GLY A 994 -28.65 18.76 -30.72
CA GLY A 994 -30.01 19.22 -30.98
C GLY A 994 -30.77 19.75 -29.76
N VAL A 995 -30.16 19.82 -28.58
CA VAL A 995 -30.77 20.40 -27.37
C VAL A 995 -30.65 21.93 -27.43
N GLY A 996 -31.75 22.63 -27.69
CA GLY A 996 -31.80 24.10 -27.72
C GLY A 996 -32.04 24.74 -26.35
N SER A 997 -32.73 24.01 -25.47
CA SER A 997 -33.07 24.36 -24.10
C SER A 997 -33.05 23.11 -23.21
N ILE A 998 -32.68 23.27 -21.94
CA ILE A 998 -32.55 22.15 -20.99
C ILE A 998 -33.07 22.53 -19.60
N VAL A 999 -33.75 21.60 -18.93
CA VAL A 999 -34.15 21.74 -17.51
C VAL A 999 -33.31 20.82 -16.64
N ASP A 1000 -32.96 21.28 -15.44
CA ASP A 1000 -32.25 20.53 -14.41
C ASP A 1000 -33.14 20.47 -13.18
N VAL A 1001 -33.52 19.26 -12.76
CA VAL A 1001 -34.62 18.99 -11.82
C VAL A 1001 -34.02 18.47 -10.51
N GLY A 1002 -34.07 19.30 -9.46
CA GLY A 1002 -33.17 19.15 -8.31
C GLY A 1002 -31.80 19.78 -8.55
N GLY A 1003 -31.72 20.78 -9.43
CA GLY A 1003 -30.46 21.41 -9.86
C GLY A 1003 -29.73 22.25 -8.80
N GLY A 1004 -30.25 22.35 -7.58
CA GLY A 1004 -29.61 23.03 -6.45
C GLY A 1004 -29.35 24.51 -6.72
N ASN A 1005 -28.12 24.96 -6.46
CA ASN A 1005 -27.67 26.31 -6.83
C ASN A 1005 -27.45 26.50 -8.35
N GLY A 1006 -27.61 25.45 -9.16
CA GLY A 1006 -27.55 25.48 -10.63
C GLY A 1006 -26.16 25.29 -11.24
N THR A 1007 -25.15 24.92 -10.45
CA THR A 1007 -23.75 24.73 -10.91
C THR A 1007 -23.68 23.84 -12.16
N THR A 1008 -24.44 22.75 -12.21
CA THR A 1008 -24.54 21.83 -13.36
C THR A 1008 -24.86 22.57 -14.66
N LEU A 1009 -25.94 23.35 -14.69
CA LEU A 1009 -26.34 24.12 -15.86
C LEU A 1009 -25.40 25.27 -16.17
N GLN A 1010 -24.80 25.92 -15.16
CA GLN A 1010 -23.83 27.00 -15.41
C GLN A 1010 -22.60 26.48 -16.17
N LEU A 1011 -22.14 25.27 -15.85
CA LEU A 1011 -21.04 24.61 -16.53
C LEU A 1011 -21.46 24.10 -17.92
N LEU A 1012 -22.64 23.50 -18.06
CA LEU A 1012 -23.13 22.97 -19.34
C LEU A 1012 -23.45 24.06 -20.36
N VAL A 1013 -24.11 25.16 -19.97
CA VAL A 1013 -24.38 26.30 -20.88
C VAL A 1013 -23.07 26.98 -21.32
N LYS A 1014 -22.05 26.99 -20.45
CA LYS A 1014 -20.69 27.46 -20.77
C LYS A 1014 -19.94 26.49 -21.70
N GLY A 1015 -20.14 25.18 -21.56
CA GLY A 1015 -19.48 24.13 -22.34
C GLY A 1015 -20.15 23.80 -23.68
N CYS A 1016 -21.47 24.00 -23.79
CA CYS A 1016 -22.30 23.72 -24.97
C CYS A 1016 -22.98 25.00 -25.48
N PRO A 1017 -22.30 25.88 -26.23
CA PRO A 1017 -22.82 27.22 -26.58
C PRO A 1017 -24.06 27.26 -27.48
N TRP A 1018 -24.58 26.10 -27.90
CA TRP A 1018 -25.86 25.96 -28.62
C TRP A 1018 -27.07 25.78 -27.69
N ILE A 1019 -26.85 25.51 -26.40
CA ILE A 1019 -27.91 25.50 -25.38
C ILE A 1019 -28.22 26.96 -25.03
N ASN A 1020 -29.31 27.49 -25.58
CA ASN A 1020 -29.68 28.90 -25.47
C ASN A 1020 -30.36 29.24 -24.14
N GLN A 1021 -30.85 28.23 -23.42
CA GLN A 1021 -31.56 28.39 -22.15
C GLN A 1021 -31.42 27.15 -21.26
N GLY A 1022 -30.72 27.29 -20.14
CA GLY A 1022 -30.82 26.39 -18.99
C GLY A 1022 -31.94 26.84 -18.04
N ILE A 1023 -32.70 25.90 -17.49
CA ILE A 1023 -33.71 26.13 -16.46
C ILE A 1023 -33.32 25.31 -15.22
N ASN A 1024 -32.73 25.96 -14.22
CA ASN A 1024 -32.52 25.32 -12.92
C ASN A 1024 -33.86 25.31 -12.18
N PHE A 1025 -34.38 24.13 -11.86
CA PHE A 1025 -35.65 23.92 -11.20
C PHE A 1025 -35.47 23.13 -9.91
N ASP A 1026 -35.80 23.76 -8.78
CA ASP A 1026 -35.68 23.21 -7.44
C ASP A 1026 -36.71 23.86 -6.50
N LEU A 1027 -36.76 23.42 -5.24
CA LEU A 1027 -37.63 23.99 -4.21
C LEU A 1027 -37.38 25.50 -4.05
N PRO A 1028 -38.42 26.33 -3.82
CA PRO A 1028 -38.30 27.79 -3.83
C PRO A 1028 -37.24 28.38 -2.88
N HIS A 1029 -36.90 27.69 -1.78
CA HIS A 1029 -35.83 28.12 -0.87
C HIS A 1029 -34.43 27.90 -1.48
N VAL A 1030 -34.21 26.75 -2.13
CA VAL A 1030 -32.94 26.38 -2.77
C VAL A 1030 -32.59 27.34 -3.91
N VAL A 1031 -33.49 27.54 -4.87
CA VAL A 1031 -33.25 28.47 -5.99
C VAL A 1031 -33.12 29.94 -5.56
N SER A 1032 -33.60 30.31 -4.36
CA SER A 1032 -33.57 31.71 -3.90
C SER A 1032 -32.17 32.22 -3.55
N VAL A 1033 -31.23 31.31 -3.25
CA VAL A 1033 -29.82 31.63 -2.95
C VAL A 1033 -28.89 31.36 -4.14
N ALA A 1034 -29.42 30.86 -5.25
CA ALA A 1034 -28.65 30.52 -6.44
C ALA A 1034 -28.04 31.77 -7.11
N LEU A 1035 -26.76 31.66 -7.51
CA LEU A 1035 -26.05 32.75 -8.19
C LEU A 1035 -26.53 32.89 -9.63
N LYS A 1036 -26.92 34.11 -10.02
CA LYS A 1036 -27.31 34.43 -11.40
C LYS A 1036 -26.15 34.19 -12.35
N SER A 1037 -26.42 33.46 -13.43
CA SER A 1037 -25.49 33.23 -14.53
C SER A 1037 -26.16 33.53 -15.88
N ASP A 1038 -25.37 33.92 -16.88
CA ASP A 1038 -25.89 34.17 -18.22
C ASP A 1038 -26.37 32.84 -18.86
N GLY A 1039 -27.56 32.88 -19.46
CA GLY A 1039 -28.19 31.71 -20.08
C GLY A 1039 -28.90 30.75 -19.11
N VAL A 1040 -28.80 30.93 -17.78
CA VAL A 1040 -29.49 30.10 -16.78
C VAL A 1040 -30.61 30.88 -16.10
N VAL A 1041 -31.82 30.30 -16.07
CA VAL A 1041 -32.98 30.83 -15.36
C VAL A 1041 -33.30 29.94 -14.17
N HIS A 1042 -33.44 30.51 -12.98
CA HIS A 1042 -33.82 29.80 -11.76
C HIS A 1042 -35.33 29.86 -11.55
N VAL A 1043 -35.98 28.71 -11.35
CA VAL A 1043 -37.44 28.58 -11.22
C VAL A 1043 -37.75 27.75 -9.97
N GLY A 1044 -38.52 28.33 -9.05
CA GLY A 1044 -38.92 27.66 -7.81
C GLY A 1044 -40.22 26.88 -7.96
N GLY A 1045 -40.24 25.62 -7.57
CA GLY A 1045 -41.46 24.79 -7.54
C GLY A 1045 -41.21 23.42 -6.90
N ASP A 1046 -42.20 22.53 -6.99
CA ASP A 1046 -42.08 21.14 -6.56
C ASP A 1046 -42.19 20.23 -7.80
N MET A 1047 -41.23 19.31 -7.96
CA MET A 1047 -41.17 18.39 -9.10
C MET A 1047 -42.28 17.34 -9.12
N PHE A 1048 -42.96 17.10 -7.98
CA PHE A 1048 -44.12 16.24 -7.90
C PHE A 1048 -45.44 16.97 -8.26
N ASP A 1049 -45.44 18.31 -8.25
CA ASP A 1049 -46.57 19.14 -8.71
C ASP A 1049 -46.46 19.48 -10.22
N SER A 1050 -45.30 19.96 -10.67
CA SER A 1050 -45.05 20.29 -12.09
C SER A 1050 -43.58 20.60 -12.38
N VAL A 1051 -43.08 20.24 -13.57
CA VAL A 1051 -41.72 20.57 -14.02
C VAL A 1051 -41.75 21.49 -15.27
N PRO A 1052 -40.88 22.51 -15.37
CA PRO A 1052 -40.75 23.35 -16.57
C PRO A 1052 -40.41 22.56 -17.83
N LYS A 1053 -40.87 23.02 -19.00
CA LYS A 1053 -40.62 22.32 -20.27
C LYS A 1053 -39.38 22.82 -21.01
N ALA A 1054 -38.63 21.87 -21.57
CA ALA A 1054 -37.39 22.10 -22.31
C ALA A 1054 -37.17 20.98 -23.37
N ASP A 1055 -36.19 21.14 -24.26
CA ASP A 1055 -35.87 20.12 -25.28
C ASP A 1055 -35.19 18.88 -24.67
N ALA A 1056 -34.54 19.03 -23.52
CA ALA A 1056 -34.04 17.94 -22.69
C ALA A 1056 -34.27 18.21 -21.19
N ALA A 1057 -34.23 17.15 -20.39
CA ALA A 1057 -34.16 17.25 -18.92
C ALA A 1057 -33.03 16.38 -18.37
N PHE A 1058 -32.33 16.87 -17.35
CA PHE A 1058 -31.75 15.99 -16.35
C PHE A 1058 -32.87 15.45 -15.45
N LEU A 1059 -32.68 14.22 -14.95
CA LEU A 1059 -33.68 13.40 -14.26
C LEU A 1059 -34.80 12.87 -15.18
N MET A 1060 -35.36 11.72 -14.79
CA MET A 1060 -36.47 11.03 -15.46
C MET A 1060 -37.82 11.76 -15.32
N CYS A 1061 -38.00 12.90 -15.99
CA CYS A 1061 -39.27 13.63 -16.04
C CYS A 1061 -39.88 13.65 -17.46
N LYS A 1062 -40.69 12.64 -17.78
CA LYS A 1062 -41.36 12.50 -19.10
C LYS A 1062 -42.35 13.64 -19.40
N GLU A 1063 -42.89 14.33 -18.38
CA GLU A 1063 -43.84 15.42 -18.57
C GLU A 1063 -43.18 16.76 -18.95
N ALA A 1064 -41.89 16.94 -18.61
CA ALA A 1064 -41.10 18.12 -18.97
C ALA A 1064 -40.72 18.16 -20.47
N ILE A 1065 -40.79 17.01 -21.16
CA ILE A 1065 -40.10 16.79 -22.44
C ILE A 1065 -41.12 16.60 -23.59
N PRO A 1066 -40.89 17.16 -24.81
CA PRO A 1066 -41.68 16.86 -26.00
C PRO A 1066 -41.56 15.40 -26.47
N GLU A 1067 -42.43 14.94 -27.39
CA GLU A 1067 -42.41 13.58 -27.99
C GLU A 1067 -41.08 13.18 -28.69
N LYS A 1068 -40.10 14.08 -28.78
CA LYS A 1068 -38.78 13.87 -29.39
C LYS A 1068 -37.61 14.47 -28.59
N GLY A 1069 -37.85 14.97 -27.38
CA GLY A 1069 -36.77 15.50 -26.54
C GLY A 1069 -35.98 14.40 -25.82
N LYS A 1070 -34.90 14.78 -25.13
CA LYS A 1070 -33.99 13.82 -24.47
C LYS A 1070 -34.19 13.79 -22.94
N VAL A 1071 -34.29 12.59 -22.36
CA VAL A 1071 -34.01 12.38 -20.93
C VAL A 1071 -32.51 12.13 -20.80
N ILE A 1072 -31.85 12.79 -19.85
CA ILE A 1072 -30.45 12.56 -19.51
C ILE A 1072 -30.40 12.11 -18.05
N ILE A 1073 -29.84 10.91 -17.82
CA ILE A 1073 -29.61 10.34 -16.50
C ILE A 1073 -28.11 10.30 -16.28
N VAL A 1074 -27.64 10.85 -15.15
CA VAL A 1074 -26.24 10.83 -14.73
C VAL A 1074 -26.26 10.46 -13.25
N GLU A 1075 -26.00 9.18 -12.98
CA GLU A 1075 -26.21 8.54 -11.68
C GLU A 1075 -25.08 7.51 -11.48
N SER A 1076 -24.76 7.19 -10.23
CA SER A 1076 -23.87 6.06 -9.94
C SER A 1076 -24.57 4.73 -10.25
N VAL A 1077 -23.81 3.75 -10.75
CA VAL A 1077 -24.36 2.45 -11.15
C VAL A 1077 -23.72 1.34 -10.31
N ILE A 1078 -24.56 0.54 -9.65
CA ILE A 1078 -24.09 -0.63 -8.89
C ILE A 1078 -23.79 -1.78 -9.87
N GLU A 1079 -22.52 -2.19 -9.97
CA GLU A 1079 -22.19 -3.40 -10.73
C GLU A 1079 -22.52 -4.67 -9.93
N ASN A 1080 -23.35 -5.54 -10.51
CA ASN A 1080 -23.71 -6.85 -9.94
C ASN A 1080 -22.59 -7.89 -10.15
N ASN A 1081 -21.43 -7.75 -9.49
CA ASN A 1081 -20.34 -8.76 -9.40
C ASN A 1081 -20.25 -9.70 -10.63
N LYS A 1082 -19.91 -9.16 -11.81
CA LYS A 1082 -19.58 -9.94 -13.01
C LYS A 1082 -18.06 -9.99 -13.12
N LEU A 1083 -17.47 -11.11 -12.69
CA LEU A 1083 -16.04 -11.34 -12.81
C LEU A 1083 -15.68 -11.65 -14.27
N GLU A 1084 -15.23 -10.62 -14.98
CA GLU A 1084 -14.33 -10.79 -16.13
C GLU A 1084 -12.92 -10.42 -15.65
N GLU A 1085 -11.95 -11.31 -15.83
CA GLU A 1085 -10.63 -11.26 -15.17
C GLU A 1085 -9.68 -10.16 -15.71
N ASN A 1086 -10.19 -9.24 -16.54
CA ASN A 1086 -9.42 -8.18 -17.23
C ASN A 1086 -9.83 -6.75 -16.82
N VAL A 1087 -10.58 -6.58 -15.72
CA VAL A 1087 -10.99 -5.25 -15.22
C VAL A 1087 -9.81 -4.50 -14.60
N MET A 1088 -9.53 -3.29 -15.09
CA MET A 1088 -8.47 -2.42 -14.57
C MET A 1088 -8.74 -1.99 -13.12
N LYS A 1089 -7.69 -1.95 -12.28
CA LYS A 1089 -7.78 -1.57 -10.85
C LYS A 1089 -8.54 -0.26 -10.60
N LYS A 1090 -8.37 0.73 -11.49
CA LYS A 1090 -9.04 2.05 -11.50
C LYS A 1090 -10.57 1.97 -11.57
N GLU A 1091 -11.13 0.90 -12.14
CA GLU A 1091 -12.58 0.69 -12.11
C GLU A 1091 -13.08 0.11 -10.78
N LEU A 1092 -12.29 -0.72 -10.08
CA LEU A 1092 -12.72 -1.34 -8.83
C LEU A 1092 -13.04 -0.31 -7.74
N GLU A 1093 -12.17 0.69 -7.58
CA GLU A 1093 -12.32 1.70 -6.52
C GLU A 1093 -13.53 2.63 -6.75
N LEU A 1094 -13.91 2.88 -8.01
CA LEU A 1094 -15.10 3.67 -8.33
C LEU A 1094 -16.41 2.90 -8.07
N LYS A 1095 -16.39 1.55 -8.11
CA LYS A 1095 -17.57 0.70 -7.84
C LYS A 1095 -17.99 0.76 -6.37
N ASP A 1096 -17.05 1.00 -5.46
CA ASP A 1096 -17.33 1.21 -4.03
C ASP A 1096 -18.15 2.46 -3.75
N VAL A 1097 -17.92 3.57 -4.49
CA VAL A 1097 -18.65 4.84 -4.31
C VAL A 1097 -20.16 4.63 -4.49
N GLY A 1098 -20.56 3.80 -5.45
CA GLY A 1098 -21.97 3.44 -5.65
C GLY A 1098 -22.58 2.60 -4.50
N LEU A 1099 -21.77 1.79 -3.80
CA LEU A 1099 -22.21 1.04 -2.63
C LEU A 1099 -22.34 1.94 -1.39
N PHE A 1100 -21.40 2.88 -1.20
CA PHE A 1100 -21.50 3.91 -0.16
C PHE A 1100 -22.75 4.77 -0.33
N LEU A 1101 -22.97 5.32 -1.53
CA LEU A 1101 -24.16 6.10 -1.85
C LEU A 1101 -25.45 5.31 -1.63
N ASP A 1102 -25.49 4.01 -1.99
CA ASP A 1102 -26.67 3.18 -1.71
C ASP A 1102 -26.98 3.06 -0.22
N MET A 1103 -25.95 2.91 0.63
CA MET A 1103 -26.16 2.88 2.08
C MET A 1103 -26.61 4.25 2.60
N THR A 1104 -26.02 5.34 2.12
CA THR A 1104 -26.41 6.72 2.48
C THR A 1104 -27.87 6.97 2.13
N MET A 1105 -28.32 6.57 0.94
CA MET A 1105 -29.71 6.68 0.53
C MET A 1105 -30.66 5.83 1.40
N MET A 1106 -30.22 4.68 1.91
CA MET A 1106 -31.00 3.86 2.86
C MET A 1106 -31.16 4.54 4.24
N ALA A 1107 -30.12 5.23 4.72
CA ALA A 1107 -30.11 5.92 6.01
C ALA A 1107 -30.88 7.25 6.00
N HIS A 1108 -30.78 8.00 4.89
CA HIS A 1108 -31.27 9.39 4.82
C HIS A 1108 -32.66 9.53 4.19
N THR A 1109 -32.96 8.74 3.15
CA THR A 1109 -34.10 9.02 2.26
C THR A 1109 -35.22 8.00 2.34
N ASN A 1110 -36.44 8.44 2.04
CA ASN A 1110 -37.59 7.54 1.99
C ASN A 1110 -37.68 6.88 0.61
N LYS A 1111 -37.43 5.57 0.55
CA LYS A 1111 -37.42 4.71 -0.66
C LYS A 1111 -36.27 4.96 -1.66
N GLY A 1112 -35.31 5.83 -1.35
CA GLY A 1112 -34.13 6.02 -2.18
C GLY A 1112 -33.18 4.81 -2.16
N LYS A 1113 -32.53 4.61 -3.29
CA LYS A 1113 -31.48 3.61 -3.54
C LYS A 1113 -30.71 3.97 -4.80
N GLU A 1114 -29.48 3.50 -4.87
CA GLU A 1114 -28.78 3.35 -6.14
C GLU A 1114 -29.26 2.08 -6.85
N ARG A 1115 -28.89 1.93 -8.13
CA ARG A 1115 -29.44 0.90 -9.03
C ARG A 1115 -28.32 0.25 -9.83
N SER A 1116 -28.48 -1.04 -10.14
CA SER A 1116 -27.68 -1.63 -11.21
C SER A 1116 -28.14 -1.14 -12.59
N LEU A 1117 -27.31 -1.35 -13.61
CA LEU A 1117 -27.67 -1.03 -14.99
C LEU A 1117 -28.97 -1.75 -15.41
N ASP A 1118 -29.14 -3.01 -15.00
CA ASP A 1118 -30.36 -3.80 -15.26
C ASP A 1118 -31.60 -3.17 -14.60
N GLU A 1119 -31.45 -2.61 -13.39
CA GLU A 1119 -32.53 -1.92 -12.69
C GLU A 1119 -32.85 -0.55 -13.33
N TRP A 1120 -31.86 0.19 -13.80
CA TRP A 1120 -32.06 1.42 -14.57
C TRP A 1120 -32.75 1.14 -15.91
N VAL A 1121 -32.32 0.11 -16.65
CA VAL A 1121 -32.95 -0.35 -17.90
C VAL A 1121 -34.40 -0.80 -17.65
N TYR A 1122 -34.67 -1.49 -16.54
CA TYR A 1122 -36.05 -1.84 -16.16
C TYR A 1122 -36.91 -0.59 -15.92
N VAL A 1123 -36.42 0.39 -15.14
CA VAL A 1123 -37.17 1.64 -14.87
C VAL A 1123 -37.40 2.45 -16.17
N LEU A 1124 -36.40 2.52 -17.05
CA LEU A 1124 -36.52 3.12 -18.38
C LEU A 1124 -37.55 2.42 -19.27
N HIS A 1125 -37.72 1.10 -19.15
CA HIS A 1125 -38.75 0.35 -19.89
C HIS A 1125 -40.18 0.49 -19.33
N GLN A 1126 -40.34 0.93 -18.08
CA GLN A 1126 -41.66 1.18 -17.48
C GLN A 1126 -42.20 2.61 -17.70
N ALA A 1127 -41.35 3.55 -18.16
CA ALA A 1127 -41.64 4.98 -18.22
C ALA A 1127 -42.31 5.45 -19.52
#